data_AF-A0A6N9BR36-F1
#
_entry.id   AF-A0A6N9BR36-F1
#
_cell.length_a   1.000
_cell.length_b   1.000
_cell.length_c   1.000
_cell.angle_alpha   90.00
_cell.angle_beta   90.00
_cell.angle_gamma   90.00
#
_symmetry.space_group_name_H-M   'P 1'
#
loop_
_entity.id
_entity.type
_entity.pdbx_description
1 polymer ?
#
loop_
_entity_poly.entity_id
_entity_poly.type
_entity_poly.pdbx_seq_one_letter_code
_entity_poly.pdbx_strand_id
1 'polypeptide(L)'
;MERVAIVVAGMHRSGTSALTRMLASLGCALPKTLMPANEYNVAGYWESEEVASLNDALLQSAGSSWDDWEPLNPGWYKSPAAADFQSRARSVLEAEFEDESLFVVKDPRIARLLPFWTEALAEYGADVRIALPVRNPLEVAGSLQTRDAIDPSIGLLLWLRHILDAEAASRDHRRTFVRFEDLLRDWEAVAVTVARDLELSWPRQSTSARVDIEERLEPSARHQVADDAAALERPEVSEWVASTFGIVDRWAHGEVRESDGDALDAVRSAFDAASRAFARPLVKGMRAGQRNRGLEKEVRALHEVVTDRENQIDSLNRAITDRDENVAYLDGVVRAKDAELDKLGATVSARDVEIDALQHVVAGRDGEIVALKDAVEREAAERDREIASRNAEIDALQHTVAGRDGEIATLRDTLDRQALDRDREVASRDAEIAELATALEDRDHRVDALTRDRDQQIETLKVAVEQRDALRQTAEDRQGQIDAMHEVLDDRDRELATVYGSTSWRLTAPLRKAKALLLGAGRTVTLGWAWAARGILRVTWRTLPLPGSTRARLKRTTIGSFAFLGPLARSSGHQPLSPVKYISSGWLDLADLHYEARRNGTDLPILFDPDWYLETYPDIRAAGLDPLAHYLRHGAVEGRWPVELEAGEVDPVIEGLHRLDLAAEDAHTLDAGFLRVLYPELAGLRDAELALVCTGNGARVGSKAAFVSELCQSPREIPLDFDASEYIRLYPDLRFLAEQSPLEALRHYMCHGRFEPRLHTLRTDPTGPRVDEEPVDTAPVATGPRRPLCVLAHVYYPELWDELADYLGNLPSEGFDLYVNLVDETFDGELLGRMRVAFPDAQVYVSENVGRDIGGHFQLLRNLRREDYTVFCLVHTKKSPHMAEGEVQRWRRRLLEPLLGTRERVDENLRIMLEDETIGVLGSAGCRFTEINANREKYDALLDRLGISERPDELEFLSGTMMFLRGDLLGRIFDAAQDLTFEPSDARTADGDPDGAWAHAVERAFGAVARDMGYRFEWR
;
A
#
# COMPACT_ATOMS: atom_id res chain seq x y z
N MET A 1 47.44 -1.22 58.68
CA MET A 1 47.19 -0.76 60.08
C MET A 1 46.72 -1.96 60.87
N GLU A 2 46.61 -1.88 62.19
CA GLU A 2 45.89 -2.90 62.96
C GLU A 2 44.39 -2.75 62.65
N ARG A 3 43.74 -3.79 62.12
CA ARG A 3 42.31 -3.77 61.78
C ARG A 3 41.51 -3.97 63.07
N VAL A 4 40.38 -3.28 63.23
CA VAL A 4 39.44 -3.48 64.35
C VAL A 4 38.08 -3.92 63.83
N ALA A 5 37.60 -5.06 64.31
CA ALA A 5 36.29 -5.61 63.97
C ALA A 5 35.34 -5.48 65.15
N ILE A 6 34.26 -4.70 64.99
CA ILE A 6 33.16 -4.67 65.97
C ILE A 6 32.14 -5.73 65.58
N VAL A 7 32.01 -6.77 66.40
CA VAL A 7 31.01 -7.84 66.22
C VAL A 7 29.76 -7.49 67.02
N VAL A 8 28.63 -7.27 66.33
CA VAL A 8 27.33 -7.05 66.99
C VAL A 8 26.61 -8.39 67.14
N ALA A 9 26.76 -9.02 68.30
CA ALA A 9 26.25 -10.35 68.60
C ALA A 9 25.05 -10.29 69.56
N GLY A 10 23.84 -10.48 69.06
CA GLY A 10 22.63 -10.54 69.89
C GLY A 10 21.42 -11.09 69.16
N MET A 11 20.39 -11.52 69.91
CA MET A 11 19.19 -12.17 69.38
C MET A 11 18.45 -11.28 68.36
N HIS A 12 17.84 -11.90 67.34
CA HIS A 12 16.95 -11.22 66.39
C HIS A 12 15.93 -10.32 67.12
N ARG A 13 15.65 -9.14 66.56
CA ARG A 13 14.72 -8.12 67.10
C ARG A 13 15.18 -7.42 68.41
N SER A 14 16.34 -7.74 68.96
CA SER A 14 16.92 -7.09 70.16
C SER A 14 17.64 -5.76 69.89
N GLY A 15 17.36 -5.10 68.77
CA GLY A 15 18.00 -3.82 68.41
C GLY A 15 19.32 -3.91 67.65
N THR A 16 19.78 -5.11 67.26
CA THR A 16 21.06 -5.33 66.53
C THR A 16 21.25 -4.38 65.35
N SER A 17 20.24 -4.21 64.47
CA SER A 17 20.30 -3.28 63.34
C SER A 17 20.40 -1.80 63.72
N ALA A 18 19.77 -1.39 64.82
CA ALA A 18 19.86 0.00 65.30
C ALA A 18 21.28 0.31 65.79
N LEU A 19 21.90 -0.64 66.50
CA LEU A 19 23.28 -0.51 66.97
C LEU A 19 24.27 -0.49 65.80
N THR A 20 24.10 -1.37 64.80
CA THR A 20 24.92 -1.34 63.56
C THR A 20 24.82 0.00 62.82
N ARG A 21 23.62 0.60 62.74
CA ARG A 21 23.45 1.94 62.12
C ARG A 21 24.20 3.03 62.88
N MET A 22 24.10 3.06 64.22
CA MET A 22 24.84 4.01 65.06
C MET A 22 26.36 3.89 64.83
N LEU A 23 26.89 2.66 64.85
CA LEU A 23 28.31 2.37 64.59
C LEU A 23 28.75 2.82 63.20
N ALA A 24 27.93 2.59 62.17
CA ALA A 24 28.23 3.00 60.80
C ALA A 24 28.29 4.53 60.65
N SER A 25 27.30 5.25 61.19
CA SER A 25 27.29 6.72 61.17
C SER A 25 28.47 7.35 61.93
N LEU A 26 28.93 6.70 63.01
CA LEU A 26 30.14 7.07 63.77
C LEU A 26 31.47 6.73 63.05
N GLY A 27 31.41 6.07 61.89
CA GLY A 27 32.54 5.85 61.01
C GLY A 27 33.08 4.41 60.96
N CYS A 28 32.32 3.41 61.39
CA CYS A 28 32.65 2.00 61.10
C CYS A 28 32.21 1.64 59.67
N ALA A 29 33.06 0.96 58.91
CA ALA A 29 32.69 0.46 57.59
C ALA A 29 31.63 -0.67 57.68
N LEU A 30 30.70 -0.65 56.72
CA LEU A 30 29.72 -1.70 56.46
C LEU A 30 30.24 -2.66 55.38
N PRO A 31 29.71 -3.89 55.29
CA PRO A 31 30.01 -4.76 54.16
C PRO A 31 29.60 -4.13 52.82
N LYS A 32 30.26 -4.56 51.73
CA LYS A 32 29.95 -4.15 50.35
C LYS A 32 28.57 -4.69 49.92
N THR A 33 28.17 -5.88 50.40
CA THR A 33 26.94 -6.58 49.97
C THR A 33 25.85 -6.58 51.05
N LEU A 34 25.07 -5.50 51.14
CA LEU A 34 23.99 -5.35 52.14
C LEU A 34 22.67 -6.02 51.71
N MET A 35 22.11 -6.85 52.60
CA MET A 35 20.85 -7.58 52.36
C MET A 35 19.63 -6.64 52.16
N PRO A 36 18.79 -6.86 51.12
CA PRO A 36 17.72 -5.95 50.73
C PRO A 36 16.54 -5.84 51.72
N ALA A 37 15.72 -4.80 51.57
CA ALA A 37 14.54 -4.54 52.39
C ALA A 37 13.39 -5.54 52.13
N ASN A 38 12.55 -5.78 53.15
CA ASN A 38 11.34 -6.61 53.03
C ASN A 38 10.19 -6.10 53.92
N GLU A 39 9.04 -6.79 53.87
CA GLU A 39 7.82 -6.45 54.62
C GLU A 39 8.00 -6.33 56.14
N TYR A 40 8.98 -7.00 56.75
CA TYR A 40 9.26 -6.97 58.20
C TYR A 40 10.37 -5.98 58.60
N ASN A 41 11.00 -5.33 57.60
CA ASN A 41 12.06 -4.34 57.75
C ASN A 41 12.20 -3.49 56.47
N VAL A 42 11.30 -2.51 56.31
CA VAL A 42 11.21 -1.63 55.14
C VAL A 42 12.48 -0.80 54.91
N ALA A 43 13.31 -0.61 55.94
CA ALA A 43 14.53 0.20 55.92
C ALA A 43 15.84 -0.60 55.69
N GLY A 44 15.75 -1.74 55.00
CA GLY A 44 16.89 -2.58 54.61
C GLY A 44 17.54 -3.34 55.78
N TYR A 45 18.18 -4.46 55.49
CA TYR A 45 18.97 -5.19 56.48
C TYR A 45 20.41 -4.66 56.48
N TRP A 46 20.98 -4.59 57.68
CA TRP A 46 22.31 -4.04 57.93
C TRP A 46 23.20 -5.22 58.34
N GLU A 47 23.25 -6.17 57.42
CA GLU A 47 23.76 -7.56 57.48
C GLU A 47 24.35 -7.85 56.11
N SER A 48 25.52 -8.52 56.04
CA SER A 48 26.04 -9.02 54.77
C SER A 48 25.23 -10.24 54.33
N GLU A 49 24.82 -10.27 53.06
CA GLU A 49 24.08 -11.39 52.49
C GLU A 49 24.93 -12.67 52.43
N GLU A 50 26.24 -12.53 52.16
CA GLU A 50 27.23 -13.60 52.22
C GLU A 50 27.44 -14.11 53.64
N VAL A 51 27.57 -13.22 54.64
CA VAL A 51 27.72 -13.59 56.06
C VAL A 51 26.47 -14.32 56.57
N ALA A 52 25.27 -13.85 56.21
CA ALA A 52 24.01 -14.50 56.60
C ALA A 52 23.88 -15.90 55.96
N SER A 53 24.17 -16.01 54.66
CA SER A 53 24.13 -17.28 53.91
C SER A 53 25.16 -18.29 54.42
N LEU A 54 26.37 -17.81 54.77
CA LEU A 54 27.41 -18.62 55.39
C LEU A 54 26.96 -19.12 56.78
N ASN A 55 26.32 -18.27 57.58
CA ASN A 55 25.84 -18.63 58.92
C ASN A 55 24.71 -19.67 58.91
N ASP A 56 23.74 -19.59 57.98
CA ASP A 56 22.71 -20.61 57.84
C ASP A 56 23.30 -21.95 57.35
N ALA A 57 24.21 -21.94 56.38
CA ALA A 57 24.90 -23.14 55.92
C ALA A 57 25.78 -23.79 57.02
N LEU A 58 26.41 -22.96 57.87
CA LEU A 58 27.22 -23.40 59.00
C LEU A 58 26.36 -24.02 60.11
N LEU A 59 25.26 -23.36 60.50
CA LEU A 59 24.29 -23.92 61.46
C LEU A 59 23.72 -25.25 60.97
N GLN A 60 23.36 -25.34 59.69
CA GLN A 60 22.88 -26.58 59.07
C GLN A 60 23.94 -27.68 59.10
N SER A 61 25.21 -27.37 58.86
CA SER A 61 26.34 -28.29 59.02
C SER A 61 26.53 -28.76 60.47
N ALA A 62 26.28 -27.89 61.45
CA ALA A 62 26.29 -28.21 62.87
C ALA A 62 25.03 -29.00 63.33
N GLY A 63 24.05 -29.21 62.45
CA GLY A 63 22.79 -29.90 62.74
C GLY A 63 21.73 -29.03 63.44
N SER A 64 21.88 -27.71 63.38
CA SER A 64 21.08 -26.68 64.07
C SER A 64 20.43 -25.72 63.07
N SER A 65 19.56 -24.83 63.57
CA SER A 65 19.10 -23.62 62.88
C SER A 65 19.19 -22.40 63.82
N TRP A 66 18.80 -21.21 63.34
CA TRP A 66 18.73 -20.01 64.18
C TRP A 66 17.52 -20.05 65.14
N ASP A 67 16.45 -20.74 64.76
CA ASP A 67 15.26 -21.01 65.59
C ASP A 67 15.42 -22.27 66.47
N ASP A 68 16.65 -22.78 66.60
CA ASP A 68 17.01 -23.82 67.56
C ASP A 68 17.57 -23.22 68.87
N TRP A 69 17.08 -23.74 69.99
CA TRP A 69 17.47 -23.38 71.36
C TRP A 69 18.32 -24.46 72.04
N GLU A 70 18.58 -25.60 71.40
CA GLU A 70 19.57 -26.60 71.85
C GLU A 70 21.01 -26.06 71.74
N PRO A 71 21.94 -26.46 72.63
CA PRO A 71 23.34 -26.05 72.54
C PRO A 71 24.02 -26.66 71.30
N LEU A 72 24.78 -25.86 70.56
CA LEU A 72 25.57 -26.34 69.41
C LEU A 72 26.59 -27.40 69.87
N ASN A 73 26.76 -28.44 69.06
CA ASN A 73 27.68 -29.55 69.35
C ASN A 73 29.13 -29.05 69.45
N PRO A 74 29.80 -29.09 70.64
CA PRO A 74 31.16 -28.59 70.79
C PRO A 74 32.20 -29.37 69.98
N GLY A 75 31.86 -30.58 69.52
CA GLY A 75 32.69 -31.37 68.60
C GLY A 75 32.67 -30.87 67.15
N TRP A 76 31.65 -30.11 66.73
CA TRP A 76 31.55 -29.60 65.36
C TRP A 76 32.69 -28.60 65.05
N TYR A 77 33.01 -27.71 66.00
CA TYR A 77 34.13 -26.75 65.90
C TYR A 77 35.51 -27.41 65.72
N LYS A 78 35.62 -28.72 65.92
CA LYS A 78 36.86 -29.51 65.76
C LYS A 78 36.77 -30.51 64.58
N SER A 79 35.76 -30.36 63.72
CA SER A 79 35.55 -31.18 62.53
C SER A 79 36.25 -30.58 61.31
N PRO A 80 36.57 -31.37 60.27
CA PRO A 80 37.10 -30.85 59.00
C PRO A 80 36.20 -29.78 58.38
N ALA A 81 34.87 -29.98 58.45
CA ALA A 81 33.90 -29.02 57.93
C ALA A 81 34.04 -27.63 58.56
N ALA A 82 34.36 -27.52 59.86
CA ALA A 82 34.59 -26.23 60.49
C ALA A 82 35.82 -25.50 59.90
N ALA A 83 36.87 -26.22 59.52
CA ALA A 83 38.04 -25.63 58.85
C ALA A 83 37.74 -25.20 57.39
N ASP A 84 36.89 -25.96 56.67
CA ASP A 84 36.38 -25.55 55.36
C ASP A 84 35.52 -24.27 55.48
N PHE A 85 34.68 -24.17 56.53
CA PHE A 85 33.92 -22.97 56.85
C PHE A 85 34.81 -21.80 57.27
N GLN A 86 35.89 -22.00 58.05
CA GLN A 86 36.84 -20.92 58.39
C GLN A 86 37.49 -20.35 57.14
N SER A 87 37.94 -21.23 56.23
CA SER A 87 38.52 -20.84 54.95
C SER A 87 37.55 -19.99 54.11
N ARG A 88 36.26 -20.34 54.11
CA ARG A 88 35.20 -19.56 53.44
C ARG A 88 34.91 -18.23 54.14
N ALA A 89 34.84 -18.21 55.48
CA ALA A 89 34.63 -16.99 56.26
C ALA A 89 35.75 -15.97 56.01
N ARG A 90 37.00 -16.44 55.94
CA ARG A 90 38.14 -15.62 55.54
C ARG A 90 37.94 -14.98 54.16
N SER A 91 37.56 -15.74 53.14
CA SER A 91 37.32 -15.19 51.79
C SER A 91 36.15 -14.20 51.75
N VAL A 92 35.09 -14.42 52.53
CA VAL A 92 33.99 -13.44 52.68
C VAL A 92 34.49 -12.16 53.37
N LEU A 93 35.31 -12.26 54.42
CA LEU A 93 35.91 -11.11 55.10
C LEU A 93 36.89 -10.32 54.21
N GLU A 94 37.72 -11.02 53.44
CA GLU A 94 38.61 -10.44 52.42
C GLU A 94 37.80 -9.72 51.32
N ALA A 95 36.70 -10.31 50.84
CA ALA A 95 35.83 -9.69 49.85
C ALA A 95 35.06 -8.47 50.40
N GLU A 96 34.49 -8.55 51.61
CA GLU A 96 33.60 -7.52 52.17
C GLU A 96 34.35 -6.35 52.84
N PHE A 97 35.52 -6.58 53.45
CA PHE A 97 36.20 -5.61 54.33
C PHE A 97 37.69 -5.40 54.01
N GLU A 98 38.08 -5.66 52.76
CA GLU A 98 39.44 -5.71 52.20
C GLU A 98 40.46 -4.73 52.80
N ASP A 99 40.24 -3.41 52.69
CA ASP A 99 41.17 -2.37 53.17
C ASP A 99 40.72 -1.69 54.47
N GLU A 100 39.62 -2.13 55.07
CA GLU A 100 38.95 -1.36 56.13
C GLU A 100 39.63 -1.52 57.49
N SER A 101 39.91 -0.37 58.13
CA SER A 101 40.64 -0.30 59.40
C SER A 101 39.74 -0.37 60.64
N LEU A 102 38.48 0.02 60.51
CA LEU A 102 37.44 -0.13 61.53
C LEU A 102 36.12 -0.51 60.85
N PHE A 103 35.67 -1.74 61.05
CA PHE A 103 34.45 -2.25 60.40
C PHE A 103 33.51 -2.94 61.40
N VAL A 104 32.23 -3.06 61.02
CA VAL A 104 31.21 -3.72 61.83
C VAL A 104 30.70 -4.99 61.13
N VAL A 105 30.86 -6.13 61.80
CA VAL A 105 30.29 -7.42 61.37
C VAL A 105 29.05 -7.70 62.20
N LYS A 106 27.91 -7.93 61.53
CA LYS A 106 26.65 -8.21 62.19
C LYS A 106 25.79 -9.16 61.38
N ASP A 107 25.35 -10.21 62.06
CA ASP A 107 24.18 -11.03 61.77
C ASP A 107 23.74 -11.64 63.12
N PRO A 108 22.44 -11.74 63.45
CA PRO A 108 22.02 -12.20 64.78
C PRO A 108 22.41 -13.64 65.12
N ARG A 109 22.67 -14.49 64.11
CA ARG A 109 23.12 -15.88 64.31
C ARG A 109 24.56 -15.93 64.82
N ILE A 110 25.34 -14.86 64.63
CA ILE A 110 26.67 -14.70 65.25
C ILE A 110 26.59 -14.78 66.77
N ALA A 111 25.45 -14.47 67.41
CA ALA A 111 25.26 -14.71 68.84
C ALA A 111 25.40 -16.19 69.25
N ARG A 112 25.11 -17.13 68.34
CA ARG A 112 25.32 -18.58 68.52
C ARG A 112 26.68 -19.04 68.01
N LEU A 113 27.18 -18.40 66.95
CA LEU A 113 28.41 -18.74 66.23
C LEU A 113 29.64 -17.94 66.67
N LEU A 114 29.56 -17.21 67.78
CA LEU A 114 30.58 -16.25 68.20
C LEU A 114 32.00 -16.87 68.31
N PRO A 115 32.20 -18.10 68.84
CA PRO A 115 33.52 -18.74 68.88
C PRO A 115 34.14 -19.01 67.51
N PHE A 116 33.32 -19.22 66.47
CA PHE A 116 33.80 -19.39 65.10
C PHE A 116 34.21 -18.05 64.50
N TRP A 117 33.39 -17.00 64.69
CA TRP A 117 33.65 -15.67 64.14
C TRP A 117 34.80 -14.92 64.82
N THR A 118 35.04 -15.13 66.12
CA THR A 118 36.22 -14.57 66.79
C THR A 118 37.52 -15.18 66.26
N GLU A 119 37.53 -16.49 65.97
CA GLU A 119 38.64 -17.19 65.31
C GLU A 119 38.81 -16.72 63.84
N ALA A 120 37.72 -16.66 63.06
CA ALA A 120 37.73 -16.18 61.66
C ALA A 120 38.32 -14.77 61.52
N LEU A 121 37.91 -13.85 62.39
CA LEU A 121 38.37 -12.46 62.38
C LEU A 121 39.81 -12.32 62.89
N ALA A 122 40.25 -13.17 63.81
CA ALA A 122 41.65 -13.25 64.22
C ALA A 122 42.55 -13.78 63.09
N GLU A 123 42.13 -14.78 62.32
CA GLU A 123 42.85 -15.25 61.12
C GLU A 123 42.87 -14.21 59.98
N TYR A 124 41.84 -13.36 59.89
CA TYR A 124 41.80 -12.17 59.02
C TYR A 124 42.68 -11.01 59.53
N GLY A 125 43.27 -11.14 60.73
CA GLY A 125 44.17 -10.15 61.32
C GLY A 125 43.46 -8.92 61.89
N ALA A 126 42.25 -9.08 62.43
CA ALA A 126 41.51 -8.04 63.13
C ALA A 126 41.45 -8.25 64.65
N ASP A 127 41.60 -7.17 65.41
CA ASP A 127 41.30 -7.10 66.83
C ASP A 127 39.77 -7.13 67.03
N VAL A 128 39.28 -8.16 67.72
CA VAL A 128 37.86 -8.50 67.79
C VAL A 128 37.23 -7.94 69.06
N ARG A 129 36.28 -7.02 68.88
CA ARG A 129 35.59 -6.28 69.94
C ARG A 129 34.08 -6.49 69.82
N ILE A 130 33.37 -6.72 70.92
CA ILE A 130 32.05 -7.35 70.88
C ILE A 130 30.98 -6.45 71.53
N ALA A 131 29.98 -6.07 70.75
CA ALA A 131 28.83 -5.32 71.21
C ALA A 131 27.62 -6.24 71.34
N LEU A 132 27.06 -6.33 72.54
CA LEU A 132 26.02 -7.27 72.93
C LEU A 132 24.69 -6.51 73.14
N PRO A 133 23.83 -6.36 72.11
CA PRO A 133 22.58 -5.63 72.24
C PRO A 133 21.55 -6.43 73.05
N VAL A 134 21.07 -5.84 74.13
CA VAL A 134 20.10 -6.38 75.09
C VAL A 134 18.76 -5.68 74.90
N ARG A 135 17.67 -6.46 74.92
CA ARG A 135 16.29 -5.96 74.92
C ARG A 135 15.44 -6.83 75.85
N ASN A 136 14.39 -6.26 76.43
CA ASN A 136 13.43 -6.97 77.26
C ASN A 136 12.93 -8.26 76.56
N PRO A 137 13.00 -9.43 77.22
CA PRO A 137 12.74 -10.72 76.59
C PRO A 137 11.29 -10.88 76.10
N LEU A 138 10.31 -10.23 76.76
CA LEU A 138 8.91 -10.26 76.34
C LEU A 138 8.67 -9.48 75.04
N GLU A 139 9.39 -8.37 74.82
CA GLU A 139 9.29 -7.62 73.55
C GLU A 139 9.92 -8.39 72.39
N VAL A 140 11.02 -9.11 72.64
CA VAL A 140 11.65 -9.98 71.64
C VAL A 140 10.73 -11.15 71.32
N ALA A 141 10.20 -11.86 72.32
CA ALA A 141 9.24 -12.94 72.13
C ALA A 141 7.97 -12.48 71.38
N GLY A 142 7.40 -11.33 71.74
CA GLY A 142 6.27 -10.73 71.05
C GLY A 142 6.59 -10.36 69.59
N SER A 143 7.77 -9.78 69.33
CA SER A 143 8.16 -9.45 67.96
C SER A 143 8.44 -10.69 67.09
N LEU A 144 8.88 -11.81 67.68
CA LEU A 144 9.04 -13.10 66.98
C LEU A 144 7.68 -13.77 66.74
N GLN A 145 6.72 -13.61 67.65
CA GLN A 145 5.35 -14.06 67.42
C GLN A 145 4.69 -13.31 66.26
N THR A 146 4.87 -11.97 66.18
CA THR A 146 4.34 -11.17 65.06
C THR A 146 5.02 -11.49 63.72
N ARG A 147 6.35 -11.68 63.70
CA ARG A 147 7.12 -11.91 62.45
C ARG A 147 7.03 -13.36 61.96
N ASP A 148 7.28 -14.32 62.85
CA ASP A 148 7.61 -15.71 62.50
C ASP A 148 6.52 -16.71 62.93
N ALA A 149 5.45 -16.24 63.59
CA ALA A 149 4.47 -17.07 64.31
C ALA A 149 5.12 -18.04 65.34
N ILE A 150 6.29 -17.70 65.86
CA ILE A 150 6.95 -18.42 66.96
C ILE A 150 6.10 -18.24 68.24
N ASP A 151 5.92 -19.32 69.00
CA ASP A 151 5.23 -19.25 70.28
C ASP A 151 6.04 -18.38 71.27
N PRO A 152 5.43 -17.46 72.04
CA PRO A 152 6.17 -16.61 72.97
C PRO A 152 7.07 -17.37 73.94
N SER A 153 6.65 -18.55 74.41
CA SER A 153 7.45 -19.39 75.30
C SER A 153 8.73 -19.87 74.63
N ILE A 154 8.67 -20.23 73.34
CA ILE A 154 9.84 -20.58 72.53
C ILE A 154 10.67 -19.34 72.21
N GLY A 155 10.05 -18.18 71.97
CA GLY A 155 10.74 -16.91 71.81
C GLY A 155 11.60 -16.54 73.03
N LEU A 156 11.11 -16.81 74.25
CA LEU A 156 11.86 -16.64 75.49
C LEU A 156 13.05 -17.62 75.60
N LEU A 157 12.89 -18.88 75.19
CA LEU A 157 13.99 -19.86 75.15
C LEU A 157 15.06 -19.51 74.11
N LEU A 158 14.66 -18.97 72.94
CA LEU A 158 15.58 -18.51 71.91
C LEU A 158 16.36 -17.28 72.37
N TRP A 159 15.70 -16.29 72.97
CA TRP A 159 16.36 -15.15 73.61
C TRP A 159 17.38 -15.63 74.65
N LEU A 160 17.00 -16.55 75.55
CA LEU A 160 17.88 -17.08 76.58
C LEU A 160 19.10 -17.78 75.97
N ARG A 161 18.90 -18.59 74.94
CA ARG A 161 19.99 -19.29 74.24
C ARG A 161 20.98 -18.32 73.62
N HIS A 162 20.51 -17.35 72.84
CA HIS A 162 21.38 -16.42 72.12
C HIS A 162 22.14 -15.49 73.07
N ILE A 163 21.52 -15.05 74.17
CA ILE A 163 22.20 -14.22 75.18
C ILE A 163 23.26 -15.04 75.94
N LEU A 164 22.97 -16.27 76.36
CA LEU A 164 23.93 -17.10 77.10
C LEU A 164 25.09 -17.62 76.24
N ASP A 165 24.85 -17.97 74.97
CA ASP A 165 25.92 -18.37 74.05
C ASP A 165 26.84 -17.18 73.72
N ALA A 166 26.29 -15.99 73.45
CA ALA A 166 27.06 -14.78 73.14
C ALA A 166 27.78 -14.19 74.37
N GLU A 167 27.17 -14.22 75.55
CA GLU A 167 27.81 -13.78 76.79
C GLU A 167 29.02 -14.68 77.09
N ALA A 168 28.83 -16.00 77.16
CA ALA A 168 29.93 -16.90 77.53
C ALA A 168 31.08 -16.87 76.51
N ALA A 169 30.78 -16.75 75.21
CA ALA A 169 31.78 -16.70 74.15
C ALA A 169 32.48 -15.33 73.98
N SER A 170 32.00 -14.27 74.66
CA SER A 170 32.62 -12.92 74.58
C SER A 170 33.56 -12.60 75.73
N ARG A 171 33.66 -13.45 76.77
CA ARG A 171 34.37 -13.13 78.02
C ARG A 171 35.86 -12.82 77.86
N ASP A 172 36.53 -13.44 76.89
CA ASP A 172 37.95 -13.22 76.60
C ASP A 172 38.22 -11.98 75.69
N HIS A 173 37.18 -11.24 75.32
CA HIS A 173 37.24 -10.09 74.42
C HIS A 173 36.84 -8.78 75.08
N ARG A 174 37.27 -7.66 74.48
CA ARG A 174 36.77 -6.32 74.78
C ARG A 174 35.27 -6.29 74.46
N ARG A 175 34.40 -6.10 75.45
CA ARG A 175 32.95 -6.24 75.28
C ARG A 175 32.13 -5.16 75.99
N THR A 176 30.98 -4.83 75.42
CA THR A 176 30.01 -3.88 75.96
C THR A 176 28.59 -4.41 75.81
N PHE A 177 27.73 -4.16 76.79
CA PHE A 177 26.31 -4.49 76.74
C PHE A 177 25.53 -3.22 76.41
N VAL A 178 24.67 -3.25 75.39
CA VAL A 178 23.95 -2.07 74.91
C VAL A 178 22.46 -2.33 75.01
N ARG A 179 21.78 -1.62 75.91
CA ARG A 179 20.34 -1.74 76.05
C ARG A 179 19.60 -1.01 74.92
N PHE A 180 18.65 -1.68 74.28
CA PHE A 180 17.92 -1.14 73.13
C PHE A 180 17.07 0.10 73.49
N GLU A 181 16.46 0.11 74.67
CA GLU A 181 15.67 1.25 75.13
C GLU A 181 16.55 2.49 75.40
N ASP A 182 17.81 2.28 75.81
CA ASP A 182 18.79 3.37 75.98
C ASP A 182 19.30 3.90 74.65
N LEU A 183 19.56 3.01 73.68
CA LEU A 183 19.94 3.41 72.33
C LEU A 183 18.88 4.28 71.64
N LEU A 184 17.59 4.09 71.95
CA LEU A 184 16.50 4.95 71.46
C LEU A 184 16.27 6.22 72.32
N ARG A 185 16.81 6.26 73.54
CA ARG A 185 16.58 7.35 74.52
C ARG A 185 17.71 8.39 74.52
N ASP A 186 18.95 7.93 74.51
CA ASP A 186 20.17 8.73 74.54
C ASP A 186 21.29 7.94 73.83
N TRP A 187 21.25 7.95 72.49
CA TRP A 187 22.24 7.29 71.67
C TRP A 187 23.65 7.88 71.86
N GLU A 188 23.79 9.13 72.32
CA GLU A 188 25.07 9.80 72.54
C GLU A 188 25.76 9.26 73.80
N ALA A 189 25.03 9.10 74.91
CA ALA A 189 25.53 8.43 76.11
C ALA A 189 25.91 6.96 75.82
N VAL A 190 25.14 6.28 74.98
CA VAL A 190 25.47 4.92 74.49
C VAL A 190 26.74 4.94 73.63
N ALA A 191 26.89 5.87 72.68
CA ALA A 191 28.08 5.98 71.84
C ALA A 191 29.36 6.29 72.64
N VAL A 192 29.27 7.08 73.72
CA VAL A 192 30.37 7.32 74.66
C VAL A 192 30.70 6.05 75.47
N THR A 193 29.67 5.32 75.91
CA THR A 193 29.82 4.06 76.66
C THR A 193 30.50 2.98 75.81
N VAL A 194 30.01 2.75 74.59
CA VAL A 194 30.61 1.81 73.63
C VAL A 194 32.05 2.19 73.28
N ALA A 195 32.37 3.49 73.13
CA ALA A 195 33.74 3.93 72.89
C ALA A 195 34.68 3.65 74.07
N ARG A 196 34.21 3.86 75.31
CA ARG A 196 34.96 3.55 76.53
C ARG A 196 35.22 2.05 76.64
N ASP A 197 34.17 1.25 76.57
CA ASP A 197 34.21 -0.19 76.90
C ASP A 197 34.90 -1.02 75.83
N LEU A 198 34.84 -0.59 74.57
CA LEU A 198 35.58 -1.19 73.46
C LEU A 198 36.91 -0.48 73.16
N GLU A 199 37.34 0.52 73.95
CA GLU A 199 38.54 1.35 73.72
C GLU A 199 38.66 1.89 72.28
N LEU A 200 37.59 2.48 71.76
CA LEU A 200 37.50 3.02 70.39
C LEU A 200 37.68 4.54 70.36
N SER A 201 38.13 5.05 69.21
CA SER A 201 38.08 6.47 68.85
C SER A 201 37.24 6.61 67.58
N TRP A 202 36.05 7.22 67.68
CA TRP A 202 35.12 7.32 66.55
C TRP A 202 35.69 8.17 65.40
N PRO A 203 35.85 7.63 64.18
CA PRO A 203 36.35 8.40 63.04
C PRO A 203 35.43 9.57 62.61
N ARG A 204 34.14 9.51 62.93
CA ARG A 204 33.16 10.58 62.64
C ARG A 204 32.42 11.00 63.91
N GLN A 205 32.63 12.26 64.32
CA GLN A 205 31.85 12.95 65.35
C GLN A 205 31.36 14.32 64.83
N SER A 206 30.89 14.36 63.57
CA SER A 206 30.40 15.58 62.93
C SER A 206 28.92 15.83 63.23
N THR A 207 28.45 17.08 63.05
CA THR A 207 27.02 17.41 63.17
C THR A 207 26.16 16.63 62.17
N SER A 208 26.69 16.29 60.98
CA SER A 208 25.99 15.42 60.03
C SER A 208 25.73 14.05 60.64
N ALA A 209 26.75 13.42 61.24
CA ALA A 209 26.61 12.10 61.85
C ALA A 209 25.55 12.06 62.96
N ARG A 210 25.32 13.17 63.67
CA ARG A 210 24.22 13.29 64.66
C ARG A 210 22.85 13.26 63.98
N VAL A 211 22.63 14.12 62.97
CA VAL A 211 21.38 14.16 62.19
C VAL A 211 21.12 12.81 61.50
N ASP A 212 22.16 12.21 60.91
CA ASP A 212 22.12 10.89 60.26
C ASP A 212 21.73 9.73 61.20
N ILE A 213 21.87 9.91 62.52
CA ILE A 213 21.43 8.96 63.55
C ILE A 213 20.04 9.34 64.09
N GLU A 214 19.80 10.61 64.41
CA GLU A 214 18.53 11.13 64.93
C GLU A 214 17.36 10.89 63.95
N GLU A 215 17.55 11.11 62.65
CA GLU A 215 16.54 10.82 61.61
C GLU A 215 16.22 9.32 61.45
N ARG A 216 17.08 8.42 61.97
CA ARG A 216 17.03 6.96 61.66
C ARG A 216 16.89 6.06 62.87
N LEU A 217 16.90 6.63 64.08
CA LEU A 217 16.53 6.01 65.36
C LEU A 217 15.18 6.52 65.86
N GLU A 218 14.15 6.56 65.00
CA GLU A 218 12.80 6.96 65.42
C GLU A 218 12.28 6.08 66.58
N PRO A 219 11.65 6.68 67.62
CA PRO A 219 10.92 5.94 68.66
C PRO A 219 9.81 5.03 68.10
N SER A 220 9.31 5.31 66.90
CA SER A 220 8.32 4.50 66.18
C SER A 220 8.76 3.04 65.98
N ALA A 221 10.07 2.78 65.93
CA ALA A 221 10.65 1.44 65.77
C ALA A 221 10.41 0.50 66.97
N ARG A 222 10.02 1.03 68.14
CA ARG A 222 9.63 0.20 69.31
C ARG A 222 8.15 -0.20 69.23
N HIS A 223 7.82 -1.07 68.28
CA HIS A 223 6.46 -1.56 68.04
C HIS A 223 5.86 -2.45 69.17
N GLN A 224 6.66 -2.82 70.16
CA GLN A 224 6.27 -3.62 71.32
C GLN A 224 6.82 -2.93 72.57
N VAL A 225 6.03 -2.84 73.63
CA VAL A 225 6.42 -2.18 74.89
C VAL A 225 6.05 -3.08 76.07
N ALA A 226 7.07 -3.49 76.83
CA ALA A 226 6.93 -4.16 78.12
C ALA A 226 7.45 -3.28 79.27
N ASP A 227 6.91 -3.52 80.46
CA ASP A 227 7.44 -3.01 81.73
C ASP A 227 8.43 -4.05 82.28
N ASP A 228 9.64 -3.63 82.62
CA ASP A 228 10.71 -4.52 83.09
C ASP A 228 10.41 -5.11 84.47
N ALA A 229 9.78 -4.35 85.38
CA ALA A 229 9.39 -4.86 86.69
C ALA A 229 8.31 -5.94 86.54
N ALA A 230 7.33 -5.69 85.68
CA ALA A 230 6.32 -6.68 85.34
C ALA A 230 6.91 -7.89 84.58
N ALA A 231 7.97 -7.71 83.79
CA ALA A 231 8.60 -8.80 83.02
C ALA A 231 9.29 -9.84 83.90
N LEU A 232 9.85 -9.43 85.05
CA LEU A 232 10.52 -10.32 85.99
C LEU A 232 9.54 -11.09 86.90
N GLU A 233 8.31 -10.60 87.08
CA GLU A 233 7.28 -11.20 87.94
C GLU A 233 6.21 -12.03 87.19
N ARG A 234 6.33 -12.15 85.86
CA ARG A 234 5.36 -12.87 85.00
C ARG A 234 5.40 -14.39 85.21
N PRO A 235 4.25 -15.06 85.43
CA PRO A 235 4.20 -16.53 85.51
C PRO A 235 4.67 -17.27 84.24
N GLU A 236 4.64 -16.61 83.07
CA GLU A 236 5.12 -17.16 81.80
C GLU A 236 6.65 -17.05 81.63
N VAL A 237 7.34 -16.28 82.48
CA VAL A 237 8.78 -16.04 82.41
C VAL A 237 9.49 -16.94 83.42
N SER A 238 10.42 -17.78 82.96
CA SER A 238 11.18 -18.66 83.85
C SER A 238 12.22 -17.88 84.67
N GLU A 239 12.56 -18.41 85.85
CA GLU A 239 13.61 -17.86 86.72
C GLU A 239 14.96 -17.71 85.97
N TRP A 240 15.25 -18.60 85.01
CA TRP A 240 16.41 -18.49 84.12
C TRP A 240 16.37 -17.22 83.26
N VAL A 241 15.25 -16.94 82.59
CA VAL A 241 15.09 -15.74 81.75
C VAL A 241 15.12 -14.48 82.62
N ALA A 242 14.41 -14.48 83.75
CA ALA A 242 14.37 -13.34 84.67
C ALA A 242 15.75 -13.03 85.27
N SER A 243 16.47 -14.06 85.74
CA SER A 243 17.82 -13.92 86.30
C SER A 243 18.82 -13.44 85.24
N THR A 244 18.83 -14.05 84.06
CA THR A 244 19.71 -13.63 82.96
C THR A 244 19.42 -12.19 82.53
N PHE A 245 18.15 -11.81 82.32
CA PHE A 245 17.79 -10.44 81.93
C PHE A 245 18.21 -9.42 83.00
N GLY A 246 17.87 -9.68 84.26
CA GLY A 246 18.26 -8.80 85.37
C GLY A 246 19.77 -8.66 85.58
N ILE A 247 20.58 -9.62 85.14
CA ILE A 247 22.05 -9.52 85.10
C ILE A 247 22.50 -8.65 83.92
N VAL A 248 22.11 -8.97 82.68
CA VAL A 248 22.62 -8.24 81.50
C VAL A 248 22.08 -6.81 81.38
N ASP A 249 20.90 -6.51 81.93
CA ASP A 249 20.37 -5.16 82.07
C ASP A 249 21.22 -4.29 83.01
N ARG A 250 21.59 -4.83 84.19
CA ARG A 250 22.55 -4.16 85.09
C ARG A 250 23.90 -3.93 84.43
N TRP A 251 24.41 -4.92 83.69
CA TRP A 251 25.69 -4.80 82.99
C TRP A 251 25.66 -3.73 81.90
N ALA A 252 24.53 -3.53 81.19
CA ALA A 252 24.36 -2.42 80.25
C ALA A 252 24.38 -1.04 80.93
N HIS A 253 24.00 -0.98 82.21
CA HIS A 253 24.12 0.22 83.06
C HIS A 253 25.48 0.31 83.80
N GLY A 254 26.40 -0.64 83.61
CA GLY A 254 27.71 -0.71 84.27
C GLY A 254 27.73 -1.34 85.66
N GLU A 255 26.61 -1.87 86.16
CA GLU A 255 26.50 -2.52 87.48
C GLU A 255 26.91 -4.01 87.46
N VAL A 256 28.20 -4.28 87.22
CA VAL A 256 28.76 -5.65 87.24
C VAL A 256 29.07 -6.10 88.69
N ARG A 257 28.68 -7.34 89.04
CA ARG A 257 29.04 -7.99 90.32
C ARG A 257 29.88 -9.23 90.07
N GLU A 258 30.84 -9.53 90.96
CA GLU A 258 31.75 -10.68 90.83
C GLU A 258 31.00 -12.03 90.66
N SER A 259 29.87 -12.20 91.35
CA SER A 259 29.06 -13.42 91.32
C SER A 259 28.12 -13.56 90.10
N ASP A 260 28.02 -12.53 89.24
CA ASP A 260 27.06 -12.55 88.13
C ASP A 260 27.45 -13.57 87.05
N GLY A 261 28.76 -13.79 86.81
CA GLY A 261 29.25 -14.79 85.87
C GLY A 261 28.91 -16.23 86.29
N ASP A 262 29.17 -16.58 87.55
CA ASP A 262 28.82 -17.88 88.13
C ASP A 262 27.31 -18.16 88.03
N ALA A 263 26.48 -17.13 88.21
CA ALA A 263 25.03 -17.24 88.09
C ALA A 263 24.60 -17.53 86.63
N LEU A 264 25.19 -16.85 85.65
CA LEU A 264 24.92 -17.13 84.23
C LEU A 264 25.38 -18.53 83.81
N ASP A 265 26.54 -18.99 84.29
CA ASP A 265 27.04 -20.36 84.02
C ASP A 265 26.18 -21.44 84.68
N ALA A 266 25.63 -21.18 85.87
CA ALA A 266 24.67 -22.06 86.52
C ALA A 266 23.36 -22.16 85.71
N VAL A 267 22.82 -21.02 85.24
CA VAL A 267 21.64 -20.98 84.36
C VAL A 267 21.90 -21.71 83.04
N ARG A 268 23.03 -21.45 82.37
CA ARG A 268 23.42 -22.12 81.11
C ARG A 268 23.56 -23.62 81.29
N SER A 269 24.23 -24.06 82.36
CA SER A 269 24.41 -25.49 82.69
C SER A 269 23.07 -26.20 82.97
N ALA A 270 22.15 -25.54 83.66
CA ALA A 270 20.80 -26.06 83.92
C ALA A 270 19.97 -26.15 82.64
N PHE A 271 20.02 -25.12 81.79
CA PHE A 271 19.33 -25.08 80.50
C PHE A 271 19.88 -26.12 79.51
N ASP A 272 21.20 -26.33 79.47
CA ASP A 272 21.87 -27.38 78.69
C ASP A 272 21.60 -28.80 79.22
N ALA A 273 21.24 -28.96 80.49
CA ALA A 273 20.74 -30.24 81.02
C ALA A 273 19.27 -30.48 80.63
N ALA A 274 18.44 -29.43 80.70
CA ALA A 274 17.02 -29.49 80.37
C ALA A 274 16.75 -29.69 78.87
N SER A 275 17.51 -29.04 77.97
CA SER A 275 17.39 -29.23 76.52
C SER A 275 17.51 -30.70 76.12
N ARG A 276 18.59 -31.37 76.53
CA ARG A 276 18.83 -32.80 76.30
C ARG A 276 17.72 -33.72 76.84
N ALA A 277 16.94 -33.28 77.84
CA ALA A 277 15.81 -34.04 78.38
C ALA A 277 14.50 -33.80 77.61
N PHE A 278 14.21 -32.56 77.21
CA PHE A 278 12.89 -32.16 76.67
C PHE A 278 12.85 -31.91 75.15
N ALA A 279 14.01 -31.76 74.49
CA ALA A 279 14.08 -31.46 73.07
C ALA A 279 13.38 -32.50 72.19
N ARG A 280 13.72 -33.80 72.30
CA ARG A 280 13.15 -34.85 71.44
C ARG A 280 11.60 -34.92 71.49
N PRO A 281 10.94 -34.82 72.67
CA PRO A 281 9.49 -34.63 72.75
C PRO A 281 9.00 -33.31 72.11
N LEU A 282 9.61 -32.17 72.44
CA LEU A 282 9.15 -30.85 71.99
C LEU A 282 9.31 -30.65 70.48
N VAL A 283 10.48 -30.95 69.91
CA VAL A 283 10.78 -30.81 68.47
C VAL A 283 9.80 -31.61 67.61
N LYS A 284 9.33 -32.78 68.09
CA LYS A 284 8.32 -33.57 67.38
C LYS A 284 6.93 -32.90 67.37
N GLY A 285 6.58 -32.14 68.42
CA GLY A 285 5.39 -31.30 68.46
C GLY A 285 5.53 -30.01 67.64
N MET A 286 6.65 -29.30 67.78
CA MET A 286 6.91 -28.03 67.10
C MET A 286 6.93 -28.18 65.57
N ARG A 287 7.60 -29.22 65.04
CA ARG A 287 7.61 -29.49 63.58
C ARG A 287 6.23 -29.84 63.03
N ALA A 288 5.35 -30.44 63.83
CA ALA A 288 3.94 -30.65 63.45
C ALA A 288 3.15 -29.32 63.45
N GLY A 289 3.34 -28.47 64.46
CA GLY A 289 2.70 -27.14 64.54
C GLY A 289 3.18 -26.14 63.48
N GLN A 290 4.45 -26.19 63.06
CA GLN A 290 4.95 -25.44 61.91
C GLN A 290 4.34 -25.97 60.60
N ARG A 291 4.37 -27.29 60.35
CA ARG A 291 3.79 -27.90 59.13
C ARG A 291 2.29 -27.59 58.98
N ASN A 292 1.50 -27.71 60.05
CA ASN A 292 0.08 -27.38 60.01
C ASN A 292 -0.16 -25.91 59.64
N ARG A 293 0.59 -24.96 60.23
CA ARG A 293 0.42 -23.53 59.93
C ARG A 293 0.93 -23.13 58.54
N GLY A 294 1.89 -23.87 57.99
CA GLY A 294 2.25 -23.79 56.56
C GLY A 294 1.08 -24.18 55.66
N LEU A 295 0.51 -25.38 55.89
CA LEU A 295 -0.67 -25.87 55.17
C LEU A 295 -1.87 -24.91 55.29
N GLU A 296 -2.10 -24.30 56.46
CA GLU A 296 -3.17 -23.29 56.59
C GLU A 296 -2.91 -21.99 55.81
N LYS A 297 -1.65 -21.55 55.62
CA LYS A 297 -1.32 -20.42 54.73
C LYS A 297 -1.58 -20.81 53.26
N GLU A 298 -1.10 -21.99 52.86
CA GLU A 298 -1.26 -22.54 51.52
C GLU A 298 -2.73 -22.73 51.14
N VAL A 299 -3.55 -23.29 52.04
CA VAL A 299 -5.01 -23.41 51.88
C VAL A 299 -5.69 -22.04 51.76
N ARG A 300 -5.24 -21.01 52.48
CA ARG A 300 -5.81 -19.65 52.34
C ARG A 300 -5.49 -19.04 50.98
N ALA A 301 -4.22 -19.10 50.54
CA ALA A 301 -3.82 -18.60 49.22
C ALA A 301 -4.55 -19.33 48.06
N LEU A 302 -4.77 -20.65 48.20
CA LEU A 302 -5.56 -21.42 47.23
C LEU A 302 -7.03 -21.00 47.19
N HIS A 303 -7.65 -20.63 48.31
CA HIS A 303 -9.03 -20.10 48.32
C HIS A 303 -9.13 -18.73 47.63
N GLU A 304 -8.14 -17.84 47.81
CA GLU A 304 -8.09 -16.55 47.12
C GLU A 304 -7.98 -16.75 45.60
N VAL A 305 -7.08 -17.63 45.14
CA VAL A 305 -6.93 -17.99 43.72
C VAL A 305 -8.17 -18.67 43.13
N VAL A 306 -8.92 -19.46 43.91
CA VAL A 306 -10.22 -20.01 43.47
C VAL A 306 -11.26 -18.91 43.36
N THR A 307 -11.34 -17.99 44.33
CA THR A 307 -12.31 -16.88 44.33
C THR A 307 -12.11 -15.95 43.12
N ASP A 308 -10.86 -15.62 42.78
CA ASP A 308 -10.55 -14.80 41.60
C ASP A 308 -10.88 -15.52 40.29
N ARG A 309 -10.69 -16.84 40.23
CA ARG A 309 -11.11 -17.65 39.07
C ARG A 309 -12.63 -17.73 38.92
N GLU A 310 -13.37 -17.84 40.02
CA GLU A 310 -14.84 -17.79 40.01
C GLU A 310 -15.32 -16.40 39.50
N ASN A 311 -14.75 -15.30 40.01
CA ASN A 311 -15.02 -13.95 39.51
C ASN A 311 -14.70 -13.79 38.01
N GLN A 312 -13.59 -14.39 37.54
CA GLN A 312 -13.19 -14.38 36.14
C GLN A 312 -14.17 -15.17 35.26
N ILE A 313 -14.59 -16.37 35.69
CA ILE A 313 -15.61 -17.19 35.00
C ILE A 313 -16.93 -16.41 34.88
N ASP A 314 -17.38 -15.76 35.95
CA ASP A 314 -18.58 -14.92 35.92
C ASP A 314 -18.45 -13.70 34.99
N SER A 315 -17.24 -13.18 34.75
CA SER A 315 -17.00 -12.14 33.75
C SER A 315 -17.07 -12.67 32.32
N LEU A 316 -16.54 -13.88 32.08
CA LEU A 316 -16.54 -14.53 30.77
C LEU A 316 -17.94 -14.98 30.38
N ASN A 317 -18.73 -15.53 31.31
CA ASN A 317 -20.13 -15.91 31.09
C ASN A 317 -21.00 -14.72 30.63
N ARG A 318 -20.76 -13.52 31.19
CA ARG A 318 -21.41 -12.29 30.73
C ARG A 318 -20.97 -11.91 29.31
N ALA A 319 -19.66 -11.90 29.04
CA ALA A 319 -19.12 -11.59 27.71
C ALA A 319 -19.51 -12.62 26.62
N ILE A 320 -19.82 -13.87 27.00
CA ILE A 320 -20.43 -14.87 26.11
C ILE A 320 -21.89 -14.52 25.85
N THR A 321 -22.67 -14.20 26.89
CA THR A 321 -24.08 -13.79 26.74
C THR A 321 -24.21 -12.57 25.81
N ASP A 322 -23.37 -11.54 26.03
CA ASP A 322 -23.32 -10.33 25.19
C ASP A 322 -22.95 -10.68 23.72
N ARG A 323 -22.12 -11.70 23.49
CA ARG A 323 -21.77 -12.18 22.15
C ARG A 323 -22.89 -12.96 21.49
N ASP A 324 -23.61 -13.80 22.23
CA ASP A 324 -24.75 -14.56 21.70
C ASP A 324 -25.88 -13.63 21.25
N GLU A 325 -26.14 -12.54 21.99
CA GLU A 325 -27.07 -11.48 21.56
C GLU A 325 -26.60 -10.77 20.27
N ASN A 326 -25.29 -10.46 20.16
CA ASN A 326 -24.72 -9.87 18.94
C ASN A 326 -24.75 -10.83 17.74
N VAL A 327 -24.52 -12.12 17.95
CA VAL A 327 -24.65 -13.16 16.91
C VAL A 327 -26.11 -13.24 16.45
N ALA A 328 -27.08 -13.29 17.36
CA ALA A 328 -28.50 -13.29 17.02
C ALA A 328 -28.95 -12.04 16.24
N TYR A 329 -28.37 -10.87 16.55
CA TYR A 329 -28.58 -9.65 15.76
C TYR A 329 -27.99 -9.76 14.34
N LEU A 330 -26.74 -10.21 14.21
CA LEU A 330 -26.09 -10.39 12.91
C LEU A 330 -26.80 -11.43 12.03
N ASP A 331 -27.29 -12.51 12.62
CA ASP A 331 -28.12 -13.53 11.97
C ASP A 331 -29.39 -12.92 11.35
N GLY A 332 -29.99 -11.93 12.05
CA GLY A 332 -31.11 -11.13 11.53
C GLY A 332 -30.73 -10.24 10.34
N VAL A 333 -29.54 -9.65 10.36
CA VAL A 333 -29.01 -8.82 9.26
C VAL A 333 -28.70 -9.67 8.01
N VAL A 334 -28.08 -10.85 8.20
CA VAL A 334 -27.79 -11.80 7.11
C VAL A 334 -29.08 -12.23 6.42
N ARG A 335 -30.08 -12.70 7.17
CA ARG A 335 -31.40 -13.11 6.62
C ARG A 335 -32.10 -11.96 5.87
N ALA A 336 -31.93 -10.72 6.31
CA ALA A 336 -32.47 -9.55 5.62
C ALA A 336 -31.74 -9.25 4.29
N LYS A 337 -30.43 -9.53 4.22
CA LYS A 337 -29.61 -9.40 3.01
C LYS A 337 -29.83 -10.54 2.01
N ASP A 338 -29.99 -11.78 2.47
CA ASP A 338 -30.38 -12.91 1.62
C ASP A 338 -31.72 -12.61 0.92
N ALA A 339 -32.71 -12.13 1.67
CA ALA A 339 -34.01 -11.71 1.14
C ALA A 339 -33.96 -10.42 0.28
N GLU A 340 -32.81 -9.76 0.15
CA GLU A 340 -32.55 -8.68 -0.81
C GLU A 340 -31.85 -9.21 -2.06
N LEU A 341 -30.88 -10.12 -1.89
CA LEU A 341 -30.24 -10.87 -2.97
C LEU A 341 -31.23 -11.71 -3.79
N ASP A 342 -32.19 -12.38 -3.15
CA ASP A 342 -33.27 -13.12 -3.83
C ASP A 342 -34.08 -12.22 -4.78
N LYS A 343 -34.40 -11.00 -4.34
CA LYS A 343 -35.15 -10.01 -5.14
C LYS A 343 -34.30 -9.49 -6.30
N LEU A 344 -33.01 -9.27 -6.06
CA LEU A 344 -32.07 -8.83 -7.09
C LEU A 344 -31.86 -9.93 -8.14
N GLY A 345 -31.67 -11.18 -7.72
CA GLY A 345 -31.58 -12.35 -8.60
C GLY A 345 -32.83 -12.53 -9.46
N ALA A 346 -34.02 -12.45 -8.86
CA ALA A 346 -35.27 -12.47 -9.62
C ALA A 346 -35.40 -11.30 -10.64
N THR A 347 -34.83 -10.13 -10.31
CA THR A 347 -34.80 -8.97 -11.22
C THR A 347 -33.79 -9.15 -12.35
N VAL A 348 -32.64 -9.78 -12.08
CA VAL A 348 -31.64 -10.15 -13.09
C VAL A 348 -32.23 -11.18 -14.05
N SER A 349 -32.79 -12.28 -13.55
CA SER A 349 -33.42 -13.31 -14.41
C SER A 349 -34.58 -12.77 -15.26
N ALA A 350 -35.33 -11.78 -14.77
CA ALA A 350 -36.36 -11.11 -15.56
C ALA A 350 -35.76 -10.26 -16.70
N ARG A 351 -34.59 -9.64 -16.48
CA ARG A 351 -33.85 -8.88 -17.50
C ARG A 351 -33.12 -9.77 -18.49
N ASP A 352 -32.61 -10.93 -18.08
CA ASP A 352 -31.98 -11.88 -19.00
C ASP A 352 -33.00 -12.36 -20.06
N VAL A 353 -34.24 -12.64 -19.65
CA VAL A 353 -35.35 -12.97 -20.55
C VAL A 353 -35.73 -11.79 -21.49
N GLU A 354 -35.63 -10.54 -21.01
CA GLU A 354 -35.83 -9.35 -21.85
C GLU A 354 -34.68 -9.17 -22.87
N ILE A 355 -33.44 -9.44 -22.46
CA ILE A 355 -32.25 -9.41 -23.30
C ILE A 355 -32.33 -10.48 -24.40
N ASP A 356 -32.68 -11.73 -24.08
CA ASP A 356 -32.87 -12.81 -25.06
C ASP A 356 -33.97 -12.46 -26.08
N ALA A 357 -35.08 -11.88 -25.62
CA ALA A 357 -36.15 -11.43 -26.50
C ALA A 357 -35.69 -10.28 -27.44
N LEU A 358 -34.89 -9.34 -26.93
CA LEU A 358 -34.30 -8.26 -27.73
C LEU A 358 -33.25 -8.79 -28.72
N GLN A 359 -32.41 -9.75 -28.35
CA GLN A 359 -31.46 -10.40 -29.25
C GLN A 359 -32.18 -11.11 -30.40
N HIS A 360 -33.28 -11.81 -30.14
CA HIS A 360 -34.11 -12.40 -31.19
C HIS A 360 -34.72 -11.36 -32.15
N VAL A 361 -35.13 -10.19 -31.65
CA VAL A 361 -35.63 -9.08 -32.48
C VAL A 361 -34.51 -8.44 -33.32
N VAL A 362 -33.30 -8.30 -32.76
CA VAL A 362 -32.12 -7.81 -33.49
C VAL A 362 -31.75 -8.77 -34.61
N ALA A 363 -31.58 -10.06 -34.32
CA ALA A 363 -31.26 -11.08 -35.32
C ALA A 363 -32.31 -11.17 -36.45
N GLY A 364 -33.60 -10.96 -36.14
CA GLY A 364 -34.66 -10.83 -37.14
C GLY A 364 -34.48 -9.62 -38.06
N ARG A 365 -34.16 -8.45 -37.48
CA ARG A 365 -33.89 -7.21 -38.24
C ARG A 365 -32.63 -7.27 -39.08
N ASP A 366 -31.57 -7.91 -38.60
CA ASP A 366 -30.34 -8.13 -39.38
C ASP A 366 -30.63 -9.00 -40.61
N GLY A 367 -31.49 -10.01 -40.46
CA GLY A 367 -32.02 -10.79 -41.59
C GLY A 367 -32.82 -9.95 -42.60
N GLU A 368 -33.68 -9.03 -42.13
CA GLU A 368 -34.40 -8.09 -42.99
C GLU A 368 -33.45 -7.11 -43.70
N ILE A 369 -32.41 -6.61 -43.01
CA ILE A 369 -31.40 -5.70 -43.57
C ILE A 369 -30.60 -6.39 -44.68
N VAL A 370 -30.19 -7.65 -44.48
CA VAL A 370 -29.53 -8.45 -45.53
C VAL A 370 -30.46 -8.66 -46.72
N ALA A 371 -31.72 -9.08 -46.49
CA ALA A 371 -32.68 -9.30 -47.56
C ALA A 371 -33.01 -8.02 -48.37
N LEU A 372 -33.06 -6.87 -47.71
CA LEU A 372 -33.22 -5.55 -48.33
C LEU A 372 -31.98 -5.14 -49.13
N LYS A 373 -30.78 -5.35 -48.57
CA LYS A 373 -29.51 -5.09 -49.28
C LYS A 373 -29.42 -5.93 -50.55
N ASP A 374 -29.67 -7.24 -50.47
CA ASP A 374 -29.69 -8.14 -51.62
C ASP A 374 -30.75 -7.73 -52.66
N ALA A 375 -31.86 -7.11 -52.25
CA ALA A 375 -32.87 -6.56 -53.18
C ALA A 375 -32.37 -5.29 -53.88
N VAL A 376 -31.76 -4.36 -53.15
CA VAL A 376 -31.18 -3.13 -53.70
C VAL A 376 -30.03 -3.43 -54.67
N GLU A 377 -29.14 -4.37 -54.34
CA GLU A 377 -28.05 -4.78 -55.24
C GLU A 377 -28.58 -5.45 -56.52
N ARG A 378 -29.70 -6.18 -56.44
CA ARG A 378 -30.39 -6.73 -57.63
C ARG A 378 -31.04 -5.64 -58.50
N GLU A 379 -31.73 -4.66 -57.91
CA GLU A 379 -32.30 -3.55 -58.69
C GLU A 379 -31.20 -2.69 -59.33
N ALA A 380 -30.13 -2.36 -58.60
CA ALA A 380 -28.97 -1.65 -59.14
C ALA A 380 -28.37 -2.38 -60.35
N ALA A 381 -28.12 -3.69 -60.22
CA ALA A 381 -27.60 -4.51 -61.32
C ALA A 381 -28.59 -4.66 -62.49
N GLU A 382 -29.90 -4.44 -62.29
CA GLU A 382 -30.88 -4.36 -63.38
C GLU A 382 -30.89 -2.98 -64.06
N ARG A 383 -30.76 -1.89 -63.29
CA ARG A 383 -30.60 -0.53 -63.82
C ARG A 383 -29.31 -0.36 -64.62
N ASP A 384 -28.20 -0.97 -64.20
CA ASP A 384 -26.95 -0.94 -64.96
C ASP A 384 -27.10 -1.64 -66.33
N ARG A 385 -27.89 -2.72 -66.42
CA ARG A 385 -28.24 -3.35 -67.70
C ARG A 385 -29.17 -2.47 -68.55
N GLU A 386 -30.14 -1.80 -67.93
CA GLU A 386 -31.03 -0.84 -68.60
C GLU A 386 -30.25 0.36 -69.17
N ILE A 387 -29.27 0.89 -68.41
CA ILE A 387 -28.36 1.97 -68.80
C ILE A 387 -27.43 1.49 -69.92
N ALA A 388 -26.81 0.32 -69.80
CA ALA A 388 -25.96 -0.24 -70.86
C ALA A 388 -26.74 -0.43 -72.17
N SER A 389 -27.99 -0.92 -72.10
CA SER A 389 -28.86 -1.05 -73.27
C SER A 389 -29.22 0.30 -73.89
N ARG A 390 -29.53 1.32 -73.08
CA ARG A 390 -29.80 2.69 -73.56
C ARG A 390 -28.57 3.34 -74.18
N ASN A 391 -27.38 3.13 -73.61
CA ASN A 391 -26.14 3.67 -74.16
C ASN A 391 -25.85 3.05 -75.54
N ALA A 392 -26.02 1.74 -75.70
CA ALA A 392 -25.90 1.08 -77.01
C ALA A 392 -26.94 1.58 -78.04
N GLU A 393 -28.17 1.88 -77.61
CA GLU A 393 -29.19 2.52 -78.47
C GLU A 393 -28.80 3.96 -78.84
N ILE A 394 -28.28 4.74 -77.88
CA ILE A 394 -27.76 6.10 -78.11
C ILE A 394 -26.59 6.08 -79.10
N ASP A 395 -25.65 5.14 -78.99
CA ASP A 395 -24.51 5.02 -79.92
C ASP A 395 -24.98 4.65 -81.34
N ALA A 396 -25.95 3.73 -81.46
CA ALA A 396 -26.56 3.39 -82.75
C ALA A 396 -27.33 4.58 -83.36
N LEU A 397 -28.02 5.37 -82.54
CA LEU A 397 -28.67 6.62 -82.97
C LEU A 397 -27.65 7.68 -83.37
N GLN A 398 -26.53 7.83 -82.64
CA GLN A 398 -25.45 8.76 -83.01
C GLN A 398 -24.81 8.37 -84.34
N HIS A 399 -24.53 7.09 -84.59
CA HIS A 399 -24.08 6.60 -85.89
C HIS A 399 -25.11 6.88 -87.01
N THR A 400 -26.40 6.74 -86.71
CA THR A 400 -27.48 7.04 -87.67
C THR A 400 -27.58 8.54 -87.97
N VAL A 401 -27.38 9.41 -86.97
CA VAL A 401 -27.34 10.87 -87.13
C VAL A 401 -26.10 11.28 -87.94
N ALA A 402 -24.92 10.77 -87.62
CA ALA A 402 -23.69 11.05 -88.38
C ALA A 402 -23.80 10.60 -89.85
N GLY A 403 -24.47 9.47 -90.13
CA GLY A 403 -24.80 9.05 -91.49
C GLY A 403 -25.72 10.04 -92.21
N ARG A 404 -26.80 10.49 -91.54
CA ARG A 404 -27.73 11.49 -92.07
C ARG A 404 -27.11 12.87 -92.25
N ASP A 405 -26.17 13.29 -91.41
CA ASP A 405 -25.43 14.54 -91.61
C ASP A 405 -24.53 14.46 -92.85
N GLY A 406 -23.97 13.28 -93.15
CA GLY A 406 -23.30 12.99 -94.42
C GLY A 406 -24.24 13.05 -95.63
N GLU A 407 -25.44 12.45 -95.53
CA GLU A 407 -26.49 12.58 -96.55
C GLU A 407 -26.90 14.06 -96.75
N ILE A 408 -27.12 14.82 -95.68
CA ILE A 408 -27.45 16.25 -95.72
C ILE A 408 -26.32 17.06 -96.37
N ALA A 409 -25.05 16.74 -96.10
CA ALA A 409 -23.92 17.39 -96.74
C ALA A 409 -23.86 17.12 -98.26
N THR A 410 -24.04 15.87 -98.69
CA THR A 410 -24.06 15.52 -100.12
C THR A 410 -25.29 16.04 -100.86
N LEU A 411 -26.44 16.13 -100.18
CA LEU A 411 -27.65 16.78 -100.69
C LEU A 411 -27.46 18.29 -100.82
N ARG A 412 -26.81 18.95 -99.87
CA ARG A 412 -26.46 20.40 -99.96
C ARG A 412 -25.55 20.68 -101.14
N ASP A 413 -24.42 20.00 -101.27
CA ASP A 413 -23.51 20.18 -102.41
C ASP A 413 -24.19 19.86 -103.77
N THR A 414 -25.18 18.95 -103.77
CA THR A 414 -26.00 18.70 -104.96
C THR A 414 -27.03 19.80 -105.22
N LEU A 415 -27.61 20.40 -104.18
CA LEU A 415 -28.52 21.54 -104.29
C LEU A 415 -27.78 22.81 -104.75
N ASP A 416 -26.57 23.04 -104.23
CA ASP A 416 -25.69 24.16 -104.60
C ASP A 416 -25.24 24.04 -106.06
N ARG A 417 -24.91 22.82 -106.51
CA ARG A 417 -24.66 22.54 -107.94
C ARG A 417 -25.91 22.79 -108.81
N GLN A 418 -27.11 22.39 -108.36
CA GLN A 418 -28.36 22.71 -109.07
C GLN A 418 -28.71 24.20 -109.07
N ALA A 419 -28.39 24.93 -108.00
CA ALA A 419 -28.53 26.38 -107.96
C ALA A 419 -27.60 27.05 -108.97
N LEU A 420 -26.32 26.65 -109.01
CA LEU A 420 -25.33 27.18 -109.95
C LEU A 420 -25.72 26.94 -111.42
N ASP A 421 -26.29 25.77 -111.75
CA ASP A 421 -26.80 25.50 -113.09
C ASP A 421 -28.10 26.25 -113.41
N ARG A 422 -28.96 26.50 -112.42
CA ARG A 422 -30.15 27.34 -112.64
C ARG A 422 -29.83 28.83 -112.74
N ASP A 423 -28.81 29.33 -112.06
CA ASP A 423 -28.30 30.69 -112.23
C ASP A 423 -27.72 30.88 -113.64
N ARG A 424 -27.08 29.85 -114.21
CA ARG A 424 -26.67 29.83 -115.64
C ARG A 424 -27.88 29.84 -116.58
N GLU A 425 -28.92 29.06 -116.27
CA GLU A 425 -30.17 29.02 -117.05
C GLU A 425 -30.91 30.39 -117.01
N VAL A 426 -30.93 31.05 -115.85
CA VAL A 426 -31.47 32.41 -115.68
C VAL A 426 -30.64 33.42 -116.47
N ALA A 427 -29.31 33.41 -116.35
CA ALA A 427 -28.45 34.31 -117.12
C ALA A 427 -28.59 34.13 -118.64
N SER A 428 -28.86 32.90 -119.11
CA SER A 428 -29.18 32.62 -120.51
C SER A 428 -30.54 33.19 -120.92
N ARG A 429 -31.56 33.11 -120.05
CA ARG A 429 -32.89 33.70 -120.30
C ARG A 429 -32.88 35.23 -120.23
N ASP A 430 -32.11 35.83 -119.34
CA ASP A 430 -32.00 37.29 -119.26
C ASP A 430 -31.35 37.88 -120.52
N ALA A 431 -30.40 37.16 -121.13
CA ALA A 431 -29.85 37.52 -122.45
C ALA A 431 -30.90 37.41 -123.57
N GLU A 432 -31.68 36.32 -123.60
CA GLU A 432 -32.77 36.11 -124.56
C GLU A 432 -33.90 37.15 -124.40
N ILE A 433 -34.21 37.55 -123.15
CA ILE A 433 -35.16 38.62 -122.83
C ILE A 433 -34.64 39.99 -123.29
N ALA A 434 -33.33 40.26 -123.16
CA ALA A 434 -32.74 41.51 -123.65
C ALA A 434 -32.83 41.62 -125.19
N GLU A 435 -32.57 40.53 -125.91
CA GLU A 435 -32.71 40.47 -127.38
C GLU A 435 -34.17 40.64 -127.81
N LEU A 436 -35.12 39.99 -127.12
CA LEU A 436 -36.56 40.16 -127.34
C LEU A 436 -37.07 41.57 -127.00
N ALA A 437 -36.49 42.25 -126.00
CA ALA A 437 -36.82 43.63 -125.67
C ALA A 437 -36.39 44.60 -126.78
N THR A 438 -35.20 44.41 -127.36
CA THR A 438 -34.74 45.18 -128.53
C THR A 438 -35.66 44.94 -129.74
N ALA A 439 -36.08 43.70 -129.97
CA ALA A 439 -37.05 43.37 -131.02
C ALA A 439 -38.46 43.94 -130.79
N LEU A 440 -38.81 44.31 -129.55
CA LEU A 440 -40.07 44.98 -129.21
C LEU A 440 -40.04 46.48 -129.51
N GLU A 441 -38.96 47.20 -129.17
CA GLU A 441 -38.81 48.64 -129.51
C GLU A 441 -38.90 48.86 -131.04
N ASP A 442 -38.21 48.03 -131.82
CA ASP A 442 -38.23 48.08 -133.29
C ASP A 442 -39.61 47.75 -133.87
N ARG A 443 -40.45 47.01 -133.13
CA ARG A 443 -41.84 46.70 -133.51
C ARG A 443 -42.81 47.81 -133.12
N ASP A 444 -42.63 48.46 -131.98
CA ASP A 444 -43.46 49.59 -131.56
C ASP A 444 -43.20 50.81 -132.45
N HIS A 445 -41.96 51.05 -132.89
CA HIS A 445 -41.65 52.04 -133.94
C HIS A 445 -42.42 51.78 -135.25
N ARG A 446 -42.68 50.52 -135.61
CA ARG A 446 -43.54 50.18 -136.78
C ARG A 446 -45.03 50.40 -136.52
N VAL A 447 -45.52 50.17 -135.29
CA VAL A 447 -46.90 50.47 -134.90
C VAL A 447 -47.17 51.98 -134.94
N ASP A 448 -46.19 52.76 -134.47
CA ASP A 448 -46.24 54.23 -134.46
C ASP A 448 -46.31 54.81 -135.88
N ALA A 449 -45.54 54.25 -136.82
CA ALA A 449 -45.60 54.62 -138.23
C ALA A 449 -46.97 54.32 -138.88
N LEU A 450 -47.53 53.13 -138.63
CA LEU A 450 -48.84 52.73 -139.16
C LEU A 450 -50.01 53.54 -138.56
N THR A 451 -49.88 53.97 -137.30
CA THR A 451 -50.89 54.77 -136.61
C THR A 451 -51.05 56.16 -137.25
N ARG A 452 -49.94 56.78 -137.69
CA ARG A 452 -49.98 58.08 -138.38
C ARG A 452 -50.66 58.00 -139.76
N ASP A 453 -50.42 56.93 -140.51
CA ASP A 453 -51.07 56.69 -141.80
C ASP A 453 -52.59 56.52 -141.65
N ARG A 454 -53.02 55.69 -140.69
CA ARG A 454 -54.44 55.51 -140.34
C ARG A 454 -55.14 56.85 -140.04
N ASP A 455 -54.51 57.71 -139.25
CA ASP A 455 -55.14 58.96 -138.81
C ASP A 455 -55.24 59.99 -139.96
N GLN A 456 -54.31 59.94 -140.92
CA GLN A 456 -54.41 60.71 -142.18
C GLN A 456 -55.55 60.20 -143.09
N GLN A 457 -55.79 58.88 -143.15
CA GLN A 457 -56.93 58.31 -143.87
C GLN A 457 -58.28 58.70 -143.23
N ILE A 458 -58.36 58.75 -141.89
CA ILE A 458 -59.58 59.12 -141.16
C ILE A 458 -60.01 60.57 -141.46
N GLU A 459 -59.08 61.52 -141.52
CA GLU A 459 -59.43 62.92 -141.83
C GLU A 459 -59.96 63.07 -143.26
N THR A 460 -59.40 62.31 -144.20
CA THR A 460 -59.84 62.27 -145.60
C THR A 460 -61.28 61.76 -145.73
N LEU A 461 -61.69 60.81 -144.88
CA LEU A 461 -63.05 60.26 -144.88
C LEU A 461 -64.12 61.22 -144.32
N LYS A 462 -63.78 62.12 -143.39
CA LYS A 462 -64.75 63.08 -142.83
C LYS A 462 -65.34 64.00 -143.91
N VAL A 463 -64.49 64.54 -144.77
CA VAL A 463 -64.87 65.48 -145.85
C VAL A 463 -65.87 64.83 -146.83
N ALA A 464 -65.79 63.52 -147.04
CA ALA A 464 -66.72 62.77 -147.88
C ALA A 464 -68.11 62.57 -147.24
N VAL A 465 -68.21 62.61 -145.91
CA VAL A 465 -69.50 62.44 -145.19
C VAL A 465 -70.34 63.72 -145.28
N GLU A 466 -69.73 64.89 -145.13
CA GLU A 466 -70.45 66.18 -145.19
C GLU A 466 -71.11 66.42 -146.56
N GLN A 467 -70.47 65.99 -147.65
CA GLN A 467 -71.05 66.07 -149.01
C GLN A 467 -72.26 65.15 -149.22
N ARG A 468 -72.33 64.01 -148.50
CA ARG A 468 -73.44 63.04 -148.63
C ARG A 468 -74.74 63.60 -148.06
N ASP A 469 -74.67 64.22 -146.88
CA ASP A 469 -75.89 64.57 -146.13
C ASP A 469 -76.61 65.79 -146.73
N ALA A 470 -75.87 66.66 -147.45
CA ALA A 470 -76.47 67.74 -148.26
C ALA A 470 -77.38 67.24 -149.39
N LEU A 471 -77.09 66.07 -149.99
CA LEU A 471 -77.90 65.48 -151.07
C LEU A 471 -79.19 64.82 -150.58
N ARG A 472 -79.24 64.43 -149.29
CA ARG A 472 -80.41 63.76 -148.72
C ARG A 472 -81.62 64.68 -148.60
N GLN A 473 -81.38 65.94 -148.20
CA GLN A 473 -82.42 66.95 -148.00
C GLN A 473 -83.30 67.15 -149.26
N THR A 474 -82.73 67.00 -150.45
CA THR A 474 -83.41 67.21 -151.74
C THR A 474 -84.30 66.04 -152.20
N ALA A 475 -84.25 64.90 -151.51
CA ALA A 475 -85.05 63.72 -151.86
C ALA A 475 -86.43 63.71 -151.19
N GLU A 476 -86.54 64.24 -149.97
CA GLU A 476 -87.74 64.07 -149.13
C GLU A 476 -88.92 64.93 -149.62
N ASP A 477 -88.66 66.10 -150.24
CA ASP A 477 -89.68 66.96 -150.89
C ASP A 477 -90.46 66.28 -152.04
N ARG A 478 -89.95 65.20 -152.64
CA ARG A 478 -90.59 64.53 -153.79
C ARG A 478 -91.60 63.45 -153.40
N GLN A 479 -91.56 62.90 -152.19
CA GLN A 479 -92.43 61.78 -151.83
C GLN A 479 -93.90 62.20 -151.65
N GLY A 480 -94.16 63.45 -151.27
CA GLY A 480 -95.51 63.96 -150.98
C GLY A 480 -96.50 64.06 -152.16
N GLN A 481 -96.14 63.55 -153.35
CA GLN A 481 -97.01 63.53 -154.53
C GLN A 481 -97.52 62.13 -154.91
N ILE A 482 -97.03 61.04 -154.29
CA ILE A 482 -97.30 59.67 -154.73
C ILE A 482 -98.52 59.03 -154.02
N ASP A 483 -98.71 59.32 -152.74
CA ASP A 483 -99.64 58.57 -151.87
C ASP A 483 -101.14 58.89 -152.12
N ALA A 484 -101.45 59.74 -153.09
CA ALA A 484 -102.79 60.30 -153.30
C ALA A 484 -103.73 59.47 -154.22
N MET A 485 -103.33 58.29 -154.71
CA MET A 485 -103.92 57.74 -155.96
C MET A 485 -104.27 56.24 -156.03
N HIS A 486 -104.13 55.42 -154.96
CA HIS A 486 -104.20 53.94 -155.13
C HIS A 486 -105.28 53.11 -154.41
N GLU A 487 -105.97 53.55 -153.36
CA GLU A 487 -107.02 52.72 -152.68
C GLU A 487 -108.46 53.27 -152.84
N VAL A 488 -108.84 53.47 -154.10
CA VAL A 488 -110.25 53.41 -154.56
C VAL A 488 -110.53 52.09 -155.31
N LEU A 489 -109.48 51.30 -155.59
CA LEU A 489 -109.57 50.06 -156.35
C LEU A 489 -109.84 48.85 -155.44
N ASP A 490 -110.66 47.95 -155.96
CA ASP A 490 -110.79 46.54 -155.59
C ASP A 490 -111.47 46.19 -154.25
N ASP A 491 -112.52 46.96 -153.93
CA ASP A 491 -113.68 46.61 -153.07
C ASP A 491 -114.39 45.27 -153.42
N ARG A 492 -113.90 44.49 -154.40
CA ARG A 492 -114.79 43.69 -155.27
C ARG A 492 -114.44 42.22 -155.59
N ASP A 493 -113.49 41.57 -154.92
CA ASP A 493 -113.48 40.09 -154.85
C ASP A 493 -114.33 39.57 -153.67
N ARG A 494 -115.56 40.09 -153.62
CA ARG A 494 -116.67 39.48 -152.89
C ARG A 494 -117.33 38.46 -153.82
N GLU A 495 -117.04 37.16 -153.68
CA GLU A 495 -117.98 36.04 -153.85
C GLU A 495 -117.28 34.67 -153.65
N LEU A 496 -118.03 33.64 -153.19
CA LEU A 496 -117.59 32.30 -152.73
C LEU A 496 -117.08 32.23 -151.27
N ALA A 497 -117.82 32.73 -150.26
CA ALA A 497 -119.20 32.39 -149.85
C ALA A 497 -119.36 31.06 -149.06
N THR A 498 -119.28 31.19 -147.72
CA THR A 498 -120.25 30.64 -146.76
C THR A 498 -120.60 29.13 -146.83
N VAL A 499 -119.58 28.28 -146.93
CA VAL A 499 -119.68 26.79 -146.87
C VAL A 499 -118.39 26.27 -146.23
N TYR A 500 -118.29 25.71 -145.01
CA TYR A 500 -119.18 25.52 -143.84
C TYR A 500 -118.29 25.73 -142.56
N GLY A 501 -118.76 25.78 -141.30
CA GLY A 501 -120.11 25.71 -140.73
C GLY A 501 -120.11 25.14 -139.29
N SER A 502 -119.98 26.02 -138.27
CA SER A 502 -120.05 25.71 -136.82
C SER A 502 -118.87 24.92 -136.22
N THR A 503 -118.52 24.96 -134.91
CA THR A 503 -119.10 25.58 -133.69
C THR A 503 -118.02 26.18 -132.74
N SER A 504 -118.33 27.29 -132.05
CA SER A 504 -118.15 27.57 -130.58
C SER A 504 -116.88 27.08 -129.82
N TRP A 505 -116.15 27.80 -128.94
CA TRP A 505 -116.18 29.17 -128.35
C TRP A 505 -114.91 29.35 -127.47
N ARG A 506 -114.36 30.54 -127.10
CA ARG A 506 -114.67 31.95 -127.41
C ARG A 506 -113.45 32.88 -127.18
N LEU A 507 -113.51 34.09 -127.73
CA LEU A 507 -112.51 35.19 -127.67
C LEU A 507 -113.29 36.54 -127.49
N THR A 508 -112.72 37.72 -127.15
CA THR A 508 -111.32 38.17 -126.87
C THR A 508 -111.35 39.42 -125.95
N ALA A 509 -110.28 39.73 -125.19
CA ALA A 509 -110.11 41.03 -124.51
C ALA A 509 -108.61 41.41 -124.31
N PRO A 510 -108.00 42.32 -125.12
CA PRO A 510 -106.54 42.51 -125.16
C PRO A 510 -105.99 43.91 -124.76
N LEU A 511 -104.65 43.98 -124.59
CA LEU A 511 -103.75 45.12 -124.91
C LEU A 511 -103.78 46.46 -124.10
N ARG A 512 -102.74 46.70 -123.25
CA ARG A 512 -101.58 47.62 -123.54
C ARG A 512 -100.66 47.97 -122.34
N LYS A 513 -99.35 48.15 -122.65
CA LYS A 513 -98.30 49.14 -122.18
C LYS A 513 -98.21 49.61 -120.69
N ALA A 514 -97.07 50.03 -120.12
CA ALA A 514 -95.62 49.88 -120.41
C ALA A 514 -94.73 50.61 -119.33
N LYS A 515 -93.42 50.26 -119.26
CA LYS A 515 -92.22 51.12 -118.94
C LYS A 515 -92.02 51.74 -117.52
N ALA A 516 -90.81 51.58 -116.95
CA ALA A 516 -90.33 52.11 -115.65
C ALA A 516 -88.96 52.86 -115.73
N LEU A 517 -88.34 53.28 -114.60
CA LEU A 517 -87.28 54.32 -114.51
C LEU A 517 -86.52 54.37 -113.12
N LEU A 518 -85.48 55.23 -112.97
CA LEU A 518 -84.78 55.76 -111.72
C LEU A 518 -83.59 54.96 -111.10
N LEU A 519 -82.69 55.45 -110.20
CA LEU A 519 -81.77 56.64 -109.97
C LEU A 519 -80.87 56.34 -108.71
N GLY A 520 -79.81 57.05 -108.23
CA GLY A 520 -78.96 58.20 -108.68
C GLY A 520 -78.11 58.89 -107.54
N ALA A 521 -76.93 59.48 -107.86
CA ALA A 521 -76.03 60.38 -107.03
C ALA A 521 -75.20 59.76 -105.83
N GLY A 522 -74.15 60.38 -105.22
CA GLY A 522 -73.56 61.76 -105.22
C GLY A 522 -72.04 61.86 -104.80
N ARG A 523 -71.50 63.04 -104.36
CA ARG A 523 -70.04 63.39 -104.44
C ARG A 523 -69.45 64.42 -103.40
N THR A 524 -68.11 64.47 -103.25
CA THR A 524 -67.14 65.61 -102.95
C THR A 524 -66.86 66.28 -101.55
N VAL A 525 -65.54 66.52 -101.27
CA VAL A 525 -64.87 67.69 -100.57
C VAL A 525 -64.94 67.72 -98.99
N THR A 526 -64.06 68.30 -98.13
CA THR A 526 -63.21 69.55 -98.10
C THR A 526 -61.86 69.46 -97.28
N LEU A 527 -61.17 70.62 -97.06
CA LEU A 527 -59.98 70.95 -96.20
C LEU A 527 -60.36 71.09 -94.69
N GLY A 528 -59.51 71.40 -93.68
CA GLY A 528 -58.05 71.71 -93.53
C GLY A 528 -57.81 72.58 -92.26
N TRP A 529 -56.60 72.65 -91.67
CA TRP A 529 -55.63 73.77 -91.66
C TRP A 529 -54.38 73.38 -90.85
N ALA A 530 -53.24 74.05 -91.08
CA ALA A 530 -51.98 73.76 -90.38
C ALA A 530 -51.10 75.01 -90.12
N TRP A 531 -50.28 74.94 -89.08
CA TRP A 531 -49.01 75.67 -88.89
C TRP A 531 -48.02 74.62 -88.33
N ALA A 532 -46.91 74.26 -88.99
CA ALA A 532 -45.76 75.09 -89.35
C ALA A 532 -45.13 75.79 -88.12
N ALA A 533 -43.84 75.81 -87.82
CA ALA A 533 -42.63 75.00 -88.08
C ALA A 533 -41.43 75.94 -87.78
N ARG A 534 -40.33 75.39 -87.22
CA ARG A 534 -39.05 76.09 -86.86
C ARG A 534 -39.11 77.10 -85.70
N GLY A 535 -38.13 77.05 -84.77
CA GLY A 535 -38.12 77.94 -83.59
C GLY A 535 -36.86 78.02 -82.69
N ILE A 536 -35.72 77.42 -83.07
CA ILE A 536 -34.34 77.70 -82.61
C ILE A 536 -34.13 78.40 -81.23
N LEU A 537 -33.71 77.60 -80.23
CA LEU A 537 -32.52 77.82 -79.35
C LEU A 537 -32.59 78.94 -78.26
N ARG A 538 -31.75 78.79 -77.21
CA ARG A 538 -31.43 79.76 -76.10
C ARG A 538 -32.39 79.61 -74.90
N VAL A 539 -32.06 80.05 -73.67
CA VAL A 539 -30.96 80.90 -73.19
C VAL A 539 -29.97 80.11 -72.31
N THR A 540 -28.71 80.56 -72.33
CA THR A 540 -27.55 79.70 -72.57
C THR A 540 -26.24 80.52 -72.55
N TRP A 541 -25.11 79.89 -72.24
CA TRP A 541 -23.76 80.27 -72.72
C TRP A 541 -23.14 79.03 -73.44
N ARG A 542 -23.05 78.88 -74.77
CA ARG A 542 -23.28 79.79 -75.93
C ARG A 542 -22.22 80.92 -75.95
N THR A 543 -21.16 80.86 -76.77
CA THR A 543 -21.03 80.31 -78.15
C THR A 543 -19.60 79.86 -78.51
N LEU A 544 -19.44 78.80 -79.32
CA LEU A 544 -18.75 78.80 -80.64
C LEU A 544 -18.90 77.42 -81.35
N PRO A 545 -18.60 77.28 -82.67
CA PRO A 545 -18.60 76.02 -83.42
C PRO A 545 -17.19 75.34 -83.39
N LEU A 546 -16.87 74.19 -84.01
CA LEU A 546 -16.96 73.82 -85.43
C LEU A 546 -16.80 72.30 -85.69
N PRO A 547 -17.46 71.75 -86.73
CA PRO A 547 -16.90 70.66 -87.52
C PRO A 547 -15.95 71.22 -88.60
N GLY A 548 -14.93 70.44 -88.99
CA GLY A 548 -13.95 70.83 -90.01
C GLY A 548 -12.84 71.75 -89.46
N SER A 549 -11.56 71.38 -89.49
CA SER A 549 -10.95 70.15 -90.00
C SER A 549 -9.66 69.86 -89.23
N THR A 550 -9.26 68.58 -89.08
CA THR A 550 -8.08 68.23 -88.24
C THR A 550 -8.26 68.86 -86.83
N ARG A 551 -7.27 69.31 -86.04
CA ARG A 551 -5.87 68.89 -85.81
C ARG A 551 -5.86 68.25 -84.41
N ALA A 552 -6.21 66.96 -84.30
CA ALA A 552 -5.31 65.79 -84.44
C ALA A 552 -4.54 65.44 -83.15
N ARG A 553 -4.53 64.14 -82.79
CA ARG A 553 -3.99 63.53 -81.54
C ARG A 553 -4.77 63.94 -80.27
N LEU A 554 -5.13 63.07 -79.33
CA LEU A 554 -5.00 61.61 -79.17
C LEU A 554 -6.31 60.91 -79.62
N LYS A 555 -6.31 59.90 -80.50
CA LYS A 555 -5.88 58.48 -80.30
C LYS A 555 -6.66 57.74 -79.19
N ARG A 556 -7.59 56.86 -79.65
CA ARG A 556 -7.93 55.47 -79.23
C ARG A 556 -7.91 55.10 -77.72
N THR A 557 -8.79 54.24 -77.19
CA THR A 557 -9.58 53.16 -77.85
C THR A 557 -10.89 52.89 -77.10
N THR A 558 -11.82 52.17 -77.74
CA THR A 558 -13.03 51.57 -77.12
C THR A 558 -13.13 50.07 -77.48
N ILE A 559 -13.78 49.28 -76.61
CA ILE A 559 -14.15 47.86 -76.77
C ILE A 559 -12.97 46.85 -76.61
N GLY A 560 -13.28 45.67 -76.04
CA GLY A 560 -12.36 44.59 -75.62
C GLY A 560 -12.52 44.32 -74.11
N SER A 561 -12.91 43.15 -73.59
CA SER A 561 -13.06 41.77 -74.11
C SER A 561 -11.76 41.07 -74.56
N PHE A 562 -11.66 39.80 -74.15
CA PHE A 562 -10.60 38.79 -74.39
C PHE A 562 -9.27 38.84 -73.61
N ALA A 563 -9.03 37.74 -72.88
CA ALA A 563 -7.82 36.91 -72.75
C ALA A 563 -6.40 37.52 -72.58
N PHE A 564 -5.69 37.02 -71.56
CA PHE A 564 -4.31 36.44 -71.59
C PHE A 564 -4.12 35.65 -70.25
N LEU A 565 -3.39 34.54 -70.09
CA LEU A 565 -2.09 34.02 -70.60
C LEU A 565 -0.88 34.51 -69.76
N GLY A 566 -0.36 33.62 -68.89
CA GLY A 566 0.88 33.79 -68.12
C GLY A 566 0.75 34.56 -66.79
N PRO A 567 1.87 34.80 -66.05
CA PRO A 567 3.26 34.55 -66.42
C PRO A 567 4.11 33.72 -65.44
N LEU A 568 5.33 33.38 -65.89
CA LEU A 568 6.47 32.88 -65.10
C LEU A 568 7.40 34.04 -64.66
N ALA A 569 8.39 33.70 -63.82
CA ALA A 569 9.54 34.53 -63.39
C ALA A 569 9.23 35.72 -62.45
N ARG A 570 9.89 35.94 -61.30
CA ARG A 570 11.31 35.83 -60.84
C ARG A 570 12.18 37.06 -61.10
N SER A 571 13.01 37.38 -60.10
CA SER A 571 14.18 38.28 -60.10
C SER A 571 13.90 39.78 -60.37
N SER A 572 14.59 40.74 -59.74
CA SER A 572 15.90 40.68 -59.04
C SER A 572 15.89 41.48 -57.72
N GLY A 573 16.71 41.15 -56.71
CA GLY A 573 17.70 40.08 -56.60
C GLY A 573 18.60 40.25 -55.36
N HIS A 574 19.73 39.53 -55.34
CA HIS A 574 20.80 39.52 -54.32
C HIS A 574 20.55 38.73 -53.01
N GLN A 575 21.01 37.47 -53.05
CA GLN A 575 21.72 36.79 -51.94
C GLN A 575 23.02 37.55 -51.55
N PRO A 576 23.73 37.29 -50.43
CA PRO A 576 23.90 35.95 -49.82
C PRO A 576 24.13 35.81 -48.28
N LEU A 577 24.23 34.55 -47.84
CA LEU A 577 24.97 34.02 -46.67
C LEU A 577 24.54 34.42 -45.23
N SER A 578 24.87 33.53 -44.28
CA SER A 578 24.62 33.66 -42.82
C SER A 578 25.75 34.41 -42.09
N PRO A 579 25.48 34.97 -40.89
CA PRO A 579 26.08 34.35 -39.69
C PRO A 579 25.29 34.48 -38.34
N VAL A 580 25.16 33.35 -37.64
CA VAL A 580 25.66 33.06 -36.27
C VAL A 580 25.56 34.12 -35.13
N LYS A 581 25.00 33.70 -33.97
CA LYS A 581 25.17 34.20 -32.55
C LYS A 581 24.47 35.53 -32.15
N TYR A 582 24.06 35.78 -30.88
CA TYR A 582 23.85 34.97 -29.65
C TYR A 582 23.07 35.80 -28.58
N ILE A 583 22.37 35.14 -27.62
CA ILE A 583 21.76 35.68 -26.36
C ILE A 583 20.72 36.85 -26.48
N SER A 584 19.81 37.10 -25.52
CA SER A 584 19.54 36.49 -24.19
C SER A 584 18.06 36.55 -23.75
N SER A 585 17.70 35.63 -22.84
CA SER A 585 16.76 35.78 -21.68
C SER A 585 15.35 36.37 -21.88
N GLY A 586 14.32 35.61 -21.51
CA GLY A 586 12.94 36.10 -21.41
C GLY A 586 11.90 35.06 -20.97
N TRP A 587 12.07 34.45 -19.79
CA TRP A 587 10.93 33.85 -19.07
C TRP A 587 10.19 34.97 -18.34
N LEU A 588 8.88 35.12 -18.57
CA LEU A 588 7.83 35.87 -17.83
C LEU A 588 6.60 35.97 -18.78
N ASP A 589 5.34 35.95 -18.34
CA ASP A 589 4.81 35.75 -16.98
C ASP A 589 3.48 34.96 -17.03
N LEU A 590 3.18 34.21 -15.97
CA LEU A 590 1.86 33.60 -15.71
C LEU A 590 1.03 34.41 -14.68
N ALA A 591 1.66 35.32 -13.94
CA ALA A 591 0.98 36.17 -12.95
C ALA A 591 0.01 37.19 -13.60
N ASP A 592 0.30 37.65 -14.82
CA ASP A 592 -0.53 38.65 -15.53
C ASP A 592 -1.98 38.15 -15.74
N LEU A 593 -2.18 36.88 -16.13
CA LEU A 593 -3.53 36.31 -16.26
C LEU A 593 -4.30 36.30 -14.93
N HIS A 594 -3.61 36.04 -13.82
CA HIS A 594 -4.23 36.00 -12.49
C HIS A 594 -4.65 37.41 -12.02
N TYR A 595 -3.96 38.45 -12.48
CA TYR A 595 -4.32 39.84 -12.19
C TYR A 595 -5.52 40.34 -13.03
N GLU A 596 -5.62 39.94 -14.30
CA GLU A 596 -6.75 40.33 -15.16
C GLU A 596 -8.07 39.64 -14.77
N ALA A 597 -8.05 38.36 -14.39
CA ALA A 597 -9.24 37.64 -13.93
C ALA A 597 -9.91 38.35 -12.74
N ARG A 598 -9.10 38.73 -11.73
CA ARG A 598 -9.56 39.41 -10.51
C ARG A 598 -10.09 40.83 -10.75
N ARG A 599 -9.79 41.42 -11.91
CA ARG A 599 -10.27 42.75 -12.34
C ARG A 599 -11.63 42.70 -13.04
N ASN A 600 -11.99 41.56 -13.63
CA ASN A 600 -13.18 41.43 -14.49
C ASN A 600 -14.40 40.81 -13.79
N GLY A 601 -14.27 40.35 -12.54
CA GLY A 601 -15.41 40.01 -11.67
C GLY A 601 -16.18 38.74 -12.07
N THR A 602 -15.49 37.77 -12.67
CA THR A 602 -16.03 36.44 -12.98
C THR A 602 -15.50 35.41 -12.00
N ASP A 603 -16.40 34.75 -11.26
CA ASP A 603 -16.03 33.63 -10.40
C ASP A 603 -15.57 32.43 -11.24
N LEU A 604 -14.36 31.95 -10.95
CA LEU A 604 -13.77 30.72 -11.45
C LEU A 604 -13.31 29.91 -10.21
N PRO A 605 -13.45 28.57 -10.20
CA PRO A 605 -12.99 27.76 -9.08
C PRO A 605 -11.50 27.96 -8.80
N ILE A 606 -11.13 27.95 -7.51
CA ILE A 606 -9.74 28.07 -7.07
C ILE A 606 -9.01 26.79 -7.47
N LEU A 607 -7.96 26.92 -8.30
CA LEU A 607 -7.21 25.79 -8.86
C LEU A 607 -6.09 25.26 -7.95
N PHE A 608 -5.83 25.91 -6.81
CA PHE A 608 -4.86 25.51 -5.80
C PHE A 608 -5.18 26.19 -4.46
N ASP A 609 -5.31 25.42 -3.38
CA ASP A 609 -5.51 25.95 -2.02
C ASP A 609 -4.25 25.70 -1.17
N PRO A 610 -3.46 26.75 -0.87
CA PRO A 610 -2.18 26.59 -0.16
C PRO A 610 -2.35 26.22 1.31
N ASP A 611 -3.47 26.58 1.95
CA ASP A 611 -3.69 26.31 3.37
C ASP A 611 -4.13 24.85 3.54
N TRP A 612 -5.11 24.39 2.73
CA TRP A 612 -5.51 22.98 2.65
C TRP A 612 -4.36 22.06 2.23
N TYR A 613 -3.54 22.47 1.26
CA TYR A 613 -2.38 21.69 0.81
C TYR A 613 -1.35 21.54 1.94
N LEU A 614 -1.12 22.59 2.75
CA LEU A 614 -0.21 22.51 3.90
C LEU A 614 -0.81 21.79 5.12
N GLU A 615 -2.13 21.63 5.23
CA GLU A 615 -2.75 20.77 6.25
C GLU A 615 -2.75 19.29 5.83
N THR A 616 -3.03 19.02 4.55
CA THR A 616 -3.08 17.67 3.97
C THR A 616 -1.69 17.05 3.80
N TYR A 617 -0.64 17.87 3.65
CA TYR A 617 0.75 17.42 3.47
C TYR A 617 1.69 18.00 4.55
N PRO A 618 1.70 17.41 5.77
CA PRO A 618 2.47 17.92 6.91
C PRO A 618 3.99 17.91 6.70
N ASP A 619 4.50 17.06 5.81
CA ASP A 619 5.91 17.01 5.40
C ASP A 619 6.34 18.32 4.72
N ILE A 620 5.51 18.85 3.83
CA ILE A 620 5.76 20.13 3.13
C ILE A 620 5.65 21.31 4.10
N ARG A 621 4.70 21.26 5.05
CA ARG A 621 4.57 22.22 6.16
C ARG A 621 5.80 22.20 7.08
N ALA A 622 6.32 21.03 7.43
CA ALA A 622 7.51 20.88 8.26
C ALA A 622 8.80 21.34 7.53
N ALA A 623 8.86 21.15 6.21
CA ALA A 623 9.97 21.64 5.38
C ALA A 623 9.92 23.17 5.13
N GLY A 624 8.80 23.84 5.42
CA GLY A 624 8.65 25.28 5.26
C GLY A 624 8.71 25.76 3.80
N LEU A 625 8.36 24.88 2.85
CA LEU A 625 8.42 25.17 1.41
C LEU A 625 7.16 25.90 0.93
N ASP A 626 7.30 26.69 -0.14
CA ASP A 626 6.14 27.28 -0.82
C ASP A 626 5.28 26.17 -1.46
N PRO A 627 4.01 26.01 -1.07
CA PRO A 627 3.22 24.84 -1.43
C PRO A 627 2.90 24.80 -2.93
N LEU A 628 2.67 25.95 -3.57
CA LEU A 628 2.38 26.03 -5.00
C LEU A 628 3.62 25.71 -5.84
N ALA A 629 4.79 26.24 -5.46
CA ALA A 629 6.06 25.92 -6.11
C ALA A 629 6.50 24.48 -5.87
N HIS A 630 6.14 23.87 -4.73
CA HIS A 630 6.32 22.43 -4.51
C HIS A 630 5.41 21.61 -5.42
N TYR A 631 4.10 21.92 -5.43
CA TYR A 631 3.11 21.21 -6.23
C TYR A 631 3.45 21.22 -7.73
N LEU A 632 3.77 22.39 -8.28
CA LEU A 632 4.08 22.57 -9.70
C LEU A 632 5.41 21.94 -10.16
N ARG A 633 6.29 21.52 -9.24
CA ARG A 633 7.59 20.91 -9.56
C ARG A 633 7.67 19.42 -9.21
N HIS A 634 6.95 19.01 -8.17
CA HIS A 634 7.09 17.71 -7.54
C HIS A 634 5.71 17.11 -7.20
N GLY A 635 4.87 17.83 -6.44
CA GLY A 635 3.59 17.31 -5.94
C GLY A 635 2.63 16.77 -7.02
N ALA A 636 2.53 17.43 -8.17
CA ALA A 636 1.69 16.97 -9.29
C ALA A 636 2.22 15.70 -9.98
N VAL A 637 3.52 15.40 -9.85
CA VAL A 637 4.16 14.17 -10.34
C VAL A 637 4.10 13.07 -9.28
N GLU A 638 4.14 13.45 -8.00
CA GLU A 638 3.91 12.58 -6.84
C GLU A 638 2.43 12.17 -6.65
N GLY A 639 1.51 12.64 -7.50
CA GLY A 639 0.08 12.33 -7.38
C GLY A 639 -0.64 13.00 -6.21
N ARG A 640 -0.05 14.03 -5.60
CA ARG A 640 -0.70 14.87 -4.58
C ARG A 640 -1.77 15.74 -5.24
N TRP A 641 -2.83 16.08 -4.50
CA TRP A 641 -3.93 16.90 -5.02
C TRP A 641 -3.72 18.39 -4.72
N PRO A 642 -4.15 19.31 -5.61
CA PRO A 642 -3.98 20.75 -5.42
C PRO A 642 -5.05 21.41 -4.53
N VAL A 643 -6.20 20.76 -4.40
CA VAL A 643 -7.41 21.19 -3.67
C VAL A 643 -8.18 19.96 -3.22
N GLU A 644 -9.12 20.15 -2.28
CA GLU A 644 -10.14 19.16 -1.96
C GLU A 644 -11.09 18.95 -3.17
N LEU A 645 -11.41 17.69 -3.48
CA LEU A 645 -12.34 17.33 -4.55
C LEU A 645 -13.59 16.67 -3.98
N GLU A 646 -14.75 17.32 -4.12
CA GLU A 646 -16.04 16.67 -3.92
C GLU A 646 -16.33 15.66 -5.05
N ALA A 647 -17.07 14.59 -4.73
CA ALA A 647 -17.07 13.37 -5.53
C ALA A 647 -18.00 13.43 -6.77
N GLY A 648 -17.42 13.71 -7.94
CA GLY A 648 -17.82 13.07 -9.20
C GLY A 648 -18.29 13.97 -10.35
N GLU A 649 -17.34 14.47 -11.14
CA GLU A 649 -17.56 14.87 -12.55
C GLU A 649 -16.28 14.60 -13.38
N VAL A 650 -16.39 14.53 -14.72
CA VAL A 650 -15.28 14.13 -15.61
C VAL A 650 -14.98 15.23 -16.64
N ASP A 651 -13.69 15.54 -16.84
CA ASP A 651 -13.21 16.73 -17.57
C ASP A 651 -13.39 16.64 -19.11
N PRO A 652 -14.08 17.60 -19.76
CA PRO A 652 -14.21 17.70 -21.22
C PRO A 652 -12.91 17.86 -22.03
N VAL A 653 -11.78 18.25 -21.41
CA VAL A 653 -10.49 18.48 -22.11
C VAL A 653 -10.01 17.23 -22.85
N ILE A 654 -10.31 16.03 -22.36
CA ILE A 654 -9.94 14.76 -22.99
C ILE A 654 -10.63 14.58 -24.36
N GLU A 655 -11.87 15.05 -24.51
CA GLU A 655 -12.64 14.93 -25.76
C GLU A 655 -12.11 15.87 -26.87
N GLY A 656 -11.37 16.92 -26.51
CA GLY A 656 -10.78 17.87 -27.45
C GLY A 656 -9.52 17.34 -28.14
N LEU A 657 -8.64 16.69 -27.40
CA LEU A 657 -7.31 16.25 -27.87
C LEU A 657 -7.37 15.11 -28.90
N HIS A 658 -8.44 14.32 -28.91
CA HIS A 658 -8.64 13.21 -29.85
C HIS A 658 -8.94 13.63 -31.31
N ARG A 659 -9.08 14.92 -31.61
CA ARG A 659 -9.65 15.42 -32.89
C ARG A 659 -8.68 16.07 -33.87
N LEU A 660 -7.36 15.95 -33.68
CA LEU A 660 -6.33 16.53 -34.55
C LEU A 660 -5.42 15.47 -35.19
N ASP A 661 -5.74 15.16 -36.45
CA ASP A 661 -5.02 14.25 -37.37
C ASP A 661 -3.78 14.98 -37.97
N LEU A 662 -2.53 14.49 -38.03
CA LEU A 662 -1.91 13.17 -38.27
C LEU A 662 -1.86 12.65 -39.73
N ALA A 663 -2.09 13.53 -40.71
CA ALA A 663 -1.77 13.28 -42.11
C ALA A 663 -0.26 13.39 -42.45
N ALA A 664 0.52 12.32 -42.19
CA ALA A 664 1.81 12.04 -42.87
C ALA A 664 2.27 10.57 -42.69
N GLU A 665 2.33 9.83 -43.79
CA GLU A 665 3.10 8.58 -43.94
C GLU A 665 4.62 8.92 -43.91
N ASP A 666 5.58 8.11 -43.44
CA ASP A 666 5.76 6.66 -43.63
C ASP A 666 6.24 5.85 -42.40
N ALA A 667 5.95 4.55 -42.50
CA ALA A 667 6.42 3.37 -41.75
C ALA A 667 7.84 3.32 -41.13
N HIS A 668 7.87 2.83 -39.87
CA HIS A 668 8.63 1.66 -39.34
C HIS A 668 10.19 1.56 -39.51
N THR A 669 11.00 0.87 -38.68
CA THR A 669 10.80 0.00 -37.49
C THR A 669 12.08 0.03 -36.62
N LEU A 670 12.04 -0.50 -35.39
CA LEU A 670 13.26 -0.94 -34.70
C LEU A 670 13.62 -2.36 -35.16
N ASP A 671 14.82 -2.55 -35.70
CA ASP A 671 15.30 -3.84 -36.20
C ASP A 671 15.71 -4.77 -35.05
N ALA A 672 15.18 -5.99 -35.03
CA ALA A 672 15.53 -7.04 -34.07
C ALA A 672 17.01 -7.45 -34.15
N GLY A 673 17.65 -7.30 -35.32
CA GLY A 673 19.09 -7.48 -35.49
C GLY A 673 19.92 -6.51 -34.65
N PHE A 674 19.47 -5.26 -34.50
CA PHE A 674 20.14 -4.25 -33.67
C PHE A 674 20.05 -4.57 -32.17
N LEU A 675 18.91 -5.09 -31.70
CA LEU A 675 18.72 -5.46 -30.30
C LEU A 675 19.56 -6.68 -29.90
N ARG A 676 19.62 -7.73 -30.74
CA ARG A 676 20.45 -8.93 -30.51
C ARG A 676 21.96 -8.65 -30.55
N VAL A 677 22.40 -7.55 -31.17
CA VAL A 677 23.81 -7.11 -31.18
C VAL A 677 24.21 -6.38 -29.90
N LEU A 678 23.25 -5.78 -29.18
CA LEU A 678 23.48 -5.13 -27.89
C LEU A 678 23.34 -6.10 -26.70
N TYR A 679 22.45 -7.10 -26.81
CA TYR A 679 22.10 -8.04 -25.74
C TYR A 679 22.13 -9.49 -26.27
N PRO A 680 23.27 -10.20 -26.16
CA PRO A 680 23.48 -11.53 -26.76
C PRO A 680 22.47 -12.60 -26.30
N GLU A 681 22.05 -12.52 -25.04
CA GLU A 681 21.02 -13.37 -24.40
C GLU A 681 19.66 -13.32 -25.14
N LEU A 682 19.34 -12.24 -25.85
CA LEU A 682 18.11 -12.14 -26.66
C LEU A 682 18.19 -12.88 -28.02
N ALA A 683 19.30 -13.55 -28.33
CA ALA A 683 19.48 -14.29 -29.58
C ALA A 683 18.56 -15.52 -29.71
N GLY A 684 18.02 -16.05 -28.61
CA GLY A 684 17.15 -17.25 -28.61
C GLY A 684 15.68 -17.00 -28.95
N LEU A 685 15.18 -15.78 -28.78
CA LEU A 685 13.78 -15.41 -29.05
C LEU A 685 13.54 -15.21 -30.55
N ARG A 686 12.33 -15.49 -31.05
CA ARG A 686 11.97 -15.32 -32.47
C ARG A 686 11.55 -13.88 -32.76
N ASP A 687 11.67 -13.46 -34.02
CA ASP A 687 11.40 -12.07 -34.44
C ASP A 687 9.97 -11.61 -34.10
N ALA A 688 8.99 -12.52 -34.14
CA ALA A 688 7.60 -12.24 -33.77
C ALA A 688 7.40 -12.00 -32.26
N GLU A 689 8.21 -12.65 -31.41
CA GLU A 689 8.18 -12.49 -29.95
C GLU A 689 8.85 -11.17 -29.56
N LEU A 690 9.99 -10.85 -30.18
CA LEU A 690 10.65 -9.54 -30.10
C LEU A 690 9.73 -8.39 -30.55
N ALA A 691 9.02 -8.56 -31.66
CA ALA A 691 8.07 -7.55 -32.15
C ALA A 691 6.88 -7.33 -31.20
N LEU A 692 6.37 -8.40 -30.57
CA LEU A 692 5.29 -8.31 -29.58
C LEU A 692 5.73 -7.56 -28.32
N VAL A 693 6.93 -7.85 -27.81
CA VAL A 693 7.54 -7.14 -26.67
C VAL A 693 7.73 -5.64 -26.96
N CYS A 694 8.04 -5.27 -28.21
CA CYS A 694 8.16 -3.85 -28.61
C CYS A 694 6.83 -3.14 -28.90
N THR A 695 5.66 -3.81 -28.81
CA THR A 695 4.37 -3.22 -29.21
C THR A 695 3.20 -3.47 -28.24
N GLY A 696 3.36 -4.28 -27.20
CA GLY A 696 2.35 -4.51 -26.18
C GLY A 696 2.17 -3.35 -25.19
N ASN A 697 0.92 -2.85 -25.10
CA ASN A 697 0.38 -1.93 -24.07
C ASN A 697 0.92 -0.49 -23.99
N GLY A 698 0.23 0.41 -24.69
CA GLY A 698 -0.26 1.67 -24.11
C GLY A 698 0.66 2.89 -24.17
N ALA A 699 1.95 2.75 -23.85
CA ALA A 699 2.86 3.90 -23.76
C ALA A 699 3.43 4.31 -25.12
N ARG A 700 3.05 5.49 -25.64
CA ARG A 700 3.81 6.16 -26.71
C ARG A 700 5.16 6.63 -26.17
N VAL A 701 6.21 5.82 -26.33
CA VAL A 701 7.60 6.24 -26.07
C VAL A 701 7.88 7.55 -26.82
N GLY A 702 8.31 8.58 -26.08
CA GLY A 702 8.44 9.97 -26.54
C GLY A 702 9.58 10.22 -27.53
N SER A 703 9.51 9.60 -28.71
CA SER A 703 10.57 9.47 -29.71
C SER A 703 11.75 8.58 -29.31
N LYS A 704 12.45 8.05 -30.32
CA LYS A 704 13.69 7.28 -30.18
C LYS A 704 14.81 8.03 -29.44
N ALA A 705 14.73 9.36 -29.35
CA ALA A 705 15.70 10.17 -28.62
C ALA A 705 15.48 10.17 -27.09
N ALA A 706 14.24 10.12 -26.60
CA ALA A 706 13.96 10.15 -25.16
C ALA A 706 14.44 8.86 -24.48
N PHE A 707 14.02 7.70 -24.99
CA PHE A 707 14.39 6.38 -24.45
C PHE A 707 15.91 6.15 -24.40
N VAL A 708 16.64 6.59 -25.44
CA VAL A 708 18.11 6.55 -25.46
C VAL A 708 18.70 7.58 -24.50
N SER A 709 18.09 8.75 -24.33
CA SER A 709 18.53 9.75 -23.35
C SER A 709 18.32 9.30 -21.90
N GLU A 710 17.26 8.54 -21.59
CA GLU A 710 17.06 7.92 -20.27
C GLU A 710 18.12 6.85 -19.99
N LEU A 711 18.30 5.90 -20.92
CA LEU A 711 19.31 4.84 -20.79
C LEU A 711 20.75 5.40 -20.68
N CYS A 712 21.08 6.47 -21.41
CA CYS A 712 22.43 7.03 -21.40
C CYS A 712 22.75 7.96 -20.21
N GLN A 713 21.79 8.27 -19.32
CA GLN A 713 22.03 9.22 -18.22
C GLN A 713 22.81 8.66 -17.01
N SER A 714 22.99 7.33 -16.90
CA SER A 714 24.00 6.76 -15.99
C SER A 714 24.47 5.37 -16.47
N PRO A 715 25.69 5.25 -17.04
CA PRO A 715 26.22 3.97 -17.52
C PRO A 715 26.81 3.15 -16.37
N ARG A 716 25.95 2.45 -15.63
CA ARG A 716 26.32 1.33 -14.74
C ARG A 716 25.34 0.18 -14.93
N GLU A 717 25.86 -1.03 -14.80
CA GLU A 717 25.27 -2.25 -15.33
C GLU A 717 23.97 -2.66 -14.62
N ILE A 718 23.07 -3.31 -15.37
CA ILE A 718 21.99 -4.09 -14.77
C ILE A 718 22.64 -5.33 -14.13
N PRO A 719 22.30 -5.70 -12.88
CA PRO A 719 22.88 -6.88 -12.26
C PRO A 719 22.61 -8.16 -13.06
N LEU A 720 23.64 -9.00 -13.23
CA LEU A 720 23.58 -10.27 -13.96
C LEU A 720 22.65 -11.32 -13.32
N ASP A 721 22.21 -11.07 -12.09
CA ASP A 721 21.35 -11.90 -11.26
C ASP A 721 19.98 -11.27 -10.95
N PHE A 722 19.60 -10.20 -11.67
CA PHE A 722 18.27 -9.61 -11.63
C PHE A 722 17.21 -10.62 -12.08
N ASP A 723 16.26 -10.94 -11.20
CA ASP A 723 15.09 -11.76 -11.52
C ASP A 723 13.81 -10.99 -11.15
N ALA A 724 12.95 -10.76 -12.14
CA ALA A 724 11.72 -9.98 -11.96
C ALA A 724 10.72 -10.64 -10.99
N SER A 725 10.69 -11.98 -10.94
CA SER A 725 9.76 -12.71 -10.07
C SER A 725 10.22 -12.61 -8.61
N GLU A 726 11.53 -12.77 -8.39
CA GLU A 726 12.16 -12.56 -7.08
C GLU A 726 12.02 -11.10 -6.62
N TYR A 727 12.27 -10.13 -7.50
CA TYR A 727 12.15 -8.71 -7.15
C TYR A 727 10.71 -8.33 -6.74
N ILE A 728 9.68 -8.94 -7.33
CA ILE A 728 8.28 -8.74 -6.94
C ILE A 728 7.92 -9.55 -5.67
N ARG A 729 8.51 -10.74 -5.48
CA ARG A 729 8.39 -11.52 -4.23
C ARG A 729 8.97 -10.74 -3.04
N LEU A 730 10.11 -10.08 -3.25
CA LEU A 730 10.80 -9.24 -2.26
C LEU A 730 10.08 -7.93 -1.93
N TYR A 731 9.26 -7.42 -2.86
CA TYR A 731 8.53 -6.17 -2.71
C TYR A 731 7.04 -6.37 -3.05
N PRO A 732 6.23 -6.84 -2.08
CA PRO A 732 4.81 -7.14 -2.29
C PRO A 732 3.98 -5.94 -2.78
N ASP A 733 4.41 -4.72 -2.51
CA ASP A 733 3.86 -3.47 -3.06
C ASP A 733 3.93 -3.43 -4.59
N LEU A 734 4.84 -4.19 -5.22
CA LEU A 734 5.01 -4.30 -6.67
C LEU A 734 4.23 -5.45 -7.31
N ARG A 735 3.41 -6.21 -6.56
CA ARG A 735 2.64 -7.35 -7.13
C ARG A 735 1.74 -6.93 -8.30
N PHE A 736 1.22 -5.70 -8.31
CA PHE A 736 0.44 -5.16 -9.44
C PHE A 736 1.25 -4.97 -10.74
N LEU A 737 2.59 -4.97 -10.68
CA LEU A 737 3.46 -4.94 -11.86
C LEU A 737 3.61 -6.34 -12.49
N ALA A 738 3.52 -7.42 -11.70
CA ALA A 738 3.55 -8.80 -12.22
C ALA A 738 2.34 -9.09 -13.11
N GLU A 739 1.18 -8.55 -12.75
CA GLU A 739 -0.06 -8.64 -13.52
C GLU A 739 0.02 -7.90 -14.87
N GLN A 740 1.00 -7.00 -15.04
CA GLN A 740 1.18 -6.17 -16.24
C GLN A 740 2.34 -6.65 -17.13
N SER A 741 3.55 -6.84 -16.58
CA SER A 741 4.70 -7.43 -17.28
C SER A 741 5.90 -7.64 -16.33
N PRO A 742 6.66 -8.75 -16.45
CA PRO A 742 7.96 -8.89 -15.76
C PRO A 742 8.96 -7.77 -16.07
N LEU A 743 8.84 -7.10 -17.23
CA LEU A 743 9.69 -5.95 -17.57
C LEU A 743 9.34 -4.68 -16.78
N GLU A 744 8.14 -4.58 -16.22
CA GLU A 744 7.76 -3.45 -15.36
C GLU A 744 8.47 -3.50 -14.00
N ALA A 745 8.74 -4.70 -13.48
CA ALA A 745 9.58 -4.87 -12.29
C ALA A 745 11.03 -4.40 -12.53
N LEU A 746 11.59 -4.73 -13.71
CA LEU A 746 12.90 -4.20 -14.12
C LEU A 746 12.88 -2.68 -14.32
N ARG A 747 11.82 -2.13 -14.93
CA ARG A 747 11.63 -0.67 -15.06
C ARG A 747 11.56 0.01 -13.70
N HIS A 748 10.80 -0.55 -12.76
CA HIS A 748 10.70 -0.04 -11.39
C HIS A 748 12.06 -0.05 -10.68
N TYR A 749 12.83 -1.13 -10.78
CA TYR A 749 14.20 -1.17 -10.25
C TYR A 749 15.10 -0.10 -10.89
N MET A 750 15.09 0.03 -12.22
CA MET A 750 15.93 1.01 -12.94
C MET A 750 15.52 2.47 -12.71
N CYS A 751 14.26 2.76 -12.44
CA CYS A 751 13.77 4.12 -12.20
C CYS A 751 13.79 4.54 -10.72
N HIS A 752 13.52 3.61 -9.80
CA HIS A 752 13.25 3.89 -8.38
C HIS A 752 14.04 2.96 -7.45
N GLY A 753 13.84 1.64 -7.61
CA GLY A 753 14.33 0.63 -6.66
C GLY A 753 15.85 0.48 -6.49
N ARG A 754 16.66 0.97 -7.45
CA ARG A 754 18.13 1.03 -7.30
C ARG A 754 18.65 2.28 -6.58
N PHE A 755 17.76 3.23 -6.28
CA PHE A 755 18.06 4.48 -5.57
C PHE A 755 17.46 4.45 -4.15
N GLU A 756 16.29 3.84 -4.01
CA GLU A 756 15.84 3.22 -2.76
C GLU A 756 16.76 2.02 -2.42
N PRO A 757 16.87 1.60 -1.14
CA PRO A 757 17.73 0.48 -0.74
C PRO A 757 17.11 -0.89 -1.03
N ARG A 758 16.50 -1.09 -2.21
CA ARG A 758 15.80 -2.34 -2.56
C ARG A 758 16.73 -3.39 -3.19
N LEU A 759 16.52 -4.64 -2.81
CA LEU A 759 17.32 -5.80 -3.23
C LEU A 759 16.72 -6.45 -4.48
N HIS A 760 17.48 -6.58 -5.57
CA HIS A 760 16.98 -7.14 -6.83
C HIS A 760 17.00 -8.67 -6.93
N THR A 761 17.50 -9.37 -5.91
CA THR A 761 17.68 -10.83 -5.90
C THR A 761 17.89 -11.35 -4.48
N LEU A 762 17.52 -12.60 -4.20
CA LEU A 762 17.91 -13.28 -2.96
C LEU A 762 19.36 -13.80 -2.97
N ARG A 763 20.03 -13.86 -4.11
CA ARG A 763 21.36 -14.49 -4.25
C ARG A 763 22.49 -13.59 -3.72
N THR A 764 23.48 -14.21 -3.06
CA THR A 764 24.77 -13.57 -2.71
C THR A 764 25.88 -13.91 -3.70
N ASP A 765 25.70 -14.97 -4.51
CA ASP A 765 26.57 -15.36 -5.62
C ASP A 765 25.73 -15.54 -6.89
N PRO A 766 26.05 -14.87 -8.02
CA PRO A 766 25.31 -14.98 -9.27
C PRO A 766 25.41 -16.37 -9.95
N THR A 767 26.10 -17.35 -9.36
CA THR A 767 26.23 -18.74 -9.83
C THR A 767 25.59 -19.80 -8.92
N GLY A 768 25.10 -19.45 -7.72
CA GLY A 768 24.43 -20.41 -6.81
C GLY A 768 23.02 -20.85 -7.27
N PRO A 769 22.51 -22.03 -6.82
CA PRO A 769 21.18 -22.54 -7.19
C PRO A 769 20.03 -21.66 -6.65
N ARG A 770 18.80 -21.84 -7.16
CA ARG A 770 17.60 -21.14 -6.66
C ARG A 770 17.00 -21.84 -5.44
N VAL A 771 16.30 -21.06 -4.60
CA VAL A 771 15.60 -21.54 -3.40
C VAL A 771 14.42 -22.47 -3.74
N ASP A 772 13.80 -22.30 -4.90
CA ASP A 772 12.66 -23.10 -5.37
C ASP A 772 13.06 -24.32 -6.24
N GLU A 773 14.36 -24.63 -6.40
CA GLU A 773 14.83 -25.81 -7.14
C GLU A 773 14.96 -27.02 -6.19
N GLU A 774 14.23 -28.12 -6.46
CA GLU A 774 14.28 -29.34 -5.62
C GLU A 774 15.72 -29.83 -5.39
N PRO A 775 16.09 -30.24 -4.16
CA PRO A 775 17.45 -30.68 -3.86
C PRO A 775 17.92 -31.82 -4.76
N VAL A 776 18.91 -31.55 -5.62
CA VAL A 776 19.51 -32.55 -6.50
C VAL A 776 20.23 -33.60 -5.65
N ASP A 777 19.70 -34.83 -5.64
CA ASP A 777 20.23 -35.98 -4.91
C ASP A 777 21.73 -36.17 -5.19
N THR A 778 22.55 -35.76 -4.21
CA THR A 778 24.01 -35.75 -4.29
C THR A 778 24.65 -36.12 -2.96
N ALA A 779 24.43 -37.36 -2.52
CA ALA A 779 25.53 -38.09 -1.88
C ALA A 779 26.76 -38.10 -2.84
N PRO A 780 28.01 -37.95 -2.36
CA PRO A 780 28.49 -38.52 -1.10
C PRO A 780 29.17 -37.53 -0.13
N VAL A 781 29.39 -38.05 1.09
CA VAL A 781 30.07 -37.44 2.24
C VAL A 781 31.27 -36.56 1.88
N ALA A 782 31.18 -35.27 2.22
CA ALA A 782 32.32 -34.36 2.26
C ALA A 782 33.14 -34.61 3.53
N THR A 783 34.40 -35.05 3.41
CA THR A 783 35.29 -35.33 4.55
C THR A 783 35.97 -34.06 5.08
N GLY A 784 35.19 -33.04 5.38
CA GLY A 784 35.64 -31.82 6.07
C GLY A 784 35.44 -31.93 7.60
N PRO A 785 36.10 -31.07 8.40
CA PRO A 785 35.71 -30.88 9.79
C PRO A 785 34.33 -30.21 9.83
N ARG A 786 33.45 -30.66 10.73
CA ARG A 786 32.15 -30.02 10.98
C ARG A 786 32.34 -28.56 11.41
N ARG A 787 31.47 -27.67 10.93
CA ARG A 787 31.33 -26.31 11.45
C ARG A 787 30.78 -26.39 12.88
N PRO A 788 31.28 -25.58 13.84
CA PRO A 788 30.93 -25.77 15.23
C PRO A 788 29.46 -25.41 15.52
N LEU A 789 28.91 -24.37 14.87
CA LEU A 789 27.56 -23.87 15.13
C LEU A 789 26.74 -23.63 13.85
N CYS A 790 25.46 -24.02 13.89
CA CYS A 790 24.40 -23.48 13.03
C CYS A 790 23.35 -22.78 13.91
N VAL A 791 22.79 -21.66 13.46
CA VAL A 791 21.75 -20.91 14.19
C VAL A 791 20.48 -20.87 13.34
N LEU A 792 19.36 -21.33 13.89
CA LEU A 792 18.06 -21.37 13.23
C LEU A 792 17.11 -20.38 13.92
N ALA A 793 16.80 -19.27 13.24
CA ALA A 793 15.96 -18.20 13.76
C ALA A 793 14.59 -18.20 13.06
N HIS A 794 13.51 -18.47 13.79
CA HIS A 794 12.14 -18.35 13.26
C HIS A 794 11.51 -16.99 13.64
N VAL A 795 11.12 -16.20 12.63
CA VAL A 795 10.65 -14.82 12.77
C VAL A 795 9.22 -14.72 12.26
N TYR A 796 8.30 -14.62 13.23
CA TYR A 796 6.86 -14.41 13.02
C TYR A 796 6.38 -13.04 13.56
N TYR A 797 7.18 -12.37 14.38
CA TYR A 797 6.92 -11.00 14.84
C TYR A 797 8.03 -10.06 14.32
N PRO A 798 7.86 -9.46 13.12
CA PRO A 798 8.79 -8.50 12.51
C PRO A 798 9.31 -7.41 13.47
N GLU A 799 8.46 -6.92 14.36
CA GLU A 799 8.74 -5.86 15.33
C GLU A 799 9.65 -6.31 16.49
N LEU A 800 9.89 -7.62 16.62
CA LEU A 800 10.81 -8.20 17.60
C LEU A 800 12.15 -8.62 16.97
N TRP A 801 12.38 -8.34 15.68
CA TRP A 801 13.63 -8.68 15.03
C TRP A 801 14.83 -7.96 15.64
N ASP A 802 14.75 -6.65 15.89
CA ASP A 802 15.92 -5.89 16.34
C ASP A 802 16.37 -6.33 17.75
N GLU A 803 15.42 -6.67 18.65
CA GLU A 803 15.72 -7.29 19.95
C GLU A 803 16.40 -8.65 19.78
N LEU A 804 15.98 -9.48 18.82
CA LEU A 804 16.63 -10.75 18.53
C LEU A 804 18.00 -10.57 17.87
N ALA A 805 18.16 -9.55 17.02
CA ALA A 805 19.41 -9.20 16.35
C ALA A 805 20.48 -8.72 17.34
N ASP A 806 20.10 -7.96 18.38
CA ASP A 806 21.00 -7.59 19.48
C ASP A 806 21.56 -8.84 20.20
N TYR A 807 20.70 -9.83 20.50
CA TYR A 807 21.14 -11.10 21.07
C TYR A 807 22.00 -11.93 20.11
N LEU A 808 21.66 -11.98 18.81
CA LEU A 808 22.47 -12.64 17.77
C LEU A 808 23.82 -11.93 17.56
N GLY A 809 23.92 -10.63 17.84
CA GLY A 809 25.16 -9.85 17.81
C GLY A 809 26.22 -10.30 18.83
N ASN A 810 25.82 -11.05 19.85
CA ASN A 810 26.74 -11.70 20.80
C ASN A 810 27.36 -13.01 20.27
N LEU A 811 27.06 -13.45 19.05
CA LEU A 811 27.66 -14.65 18.46
C LEU A 811 29.15 -14.45 18.10
N PRO A 812 29.92 -15.55 17.87
CA PRO A 812 31.24 -15.50 17.26
C PRO A 812 31.21 -14.76 15.92
N SER A 813 32.20 -13.90 15.64
CA SER A 813 32.27 -13.14 14.38
C SER A 813 32.66 -14.01 13.17
N GLU A 814 33.12 -15.23 13.41
CA GLU A 814 33.42 -16.27 12.42
C GLU A 814 33.04 -17.63 13.02
N GLY A 815 32.70 -18.61 12.18
CA GLY A 815 32.50 -20.00 12.59
C GLY A 815 31.05 -20.42 12.90
N PHE A 816 30.06 -19.58 12.61
CA PHE A 816 28.65 -19.97 12.59
C PHE A 816 27.99 -19.65 11.25
N ASP A 817 26.90 -20.36 10.95
CA ASP A 817 25.99 -20.04 9.84
C ASP A 817 24.60 -19.71 10.39
N LEU A 818 23.98 -18.63 9.89
CA LEU A 818 22.66 -18.19 10.29
C LEU A 818 21.62 -18.50 9.21
N TYR A 819 20.58 -19.25 9.60
CA TYR A 819 19.41 -19.54 8.80
C TYR A 819 18.19 -18.86 9.44
N VAL A 820 17.44 -18.06 8.68
CA VAL A 820 16.29 -17.30 9.17
C VAL A 820 15.03 -17.71 8.40
N ASN A 821 13.95 -18.05 9.10
CA ASN A 821 12.64 -18.33 8.50
C ASN A 821 11.66 -17.20 8.80
N LEU A 822 11.29 -16.44 7.77
CA LEU A 822 10.22 -15.45 7.82
C LEU A 822 8.87 -16.11 7.49
N VAL A 823 7.79 -15.62 8.08
CA VAL A 823 6.43 -16.04 7.73
C VAL A 823 5.86 -15.10 6.66
N ASP A 824 5.38 -15.64 5.52
CA ASP A 824 4.89 -14.87 4.35
C ASP A 824 3.79 -13.85 4.72
N GLU A 825 2.88 -14.24 5.62
CA GLU A 825 1.81 -13.41 6.20
C GLU A 825 2.32 -12.12 6.87
N THR A 826 3.60 -12.10 7.24
CA THR A 826 4.27 -11.05 8.02
C THR A 826 5.52 -10.51 7.31
N PHE A 827 5.76 -10.92 6.06
CA PHE A 827 6.97 -10.57 5.32
C PHE A 827 6.97 -9.11 4.86
N ASP A 828 8.10 -8.44 5.07
CA ASP A 828 8.36 -7.07 4.62
C ASP A 828 9.79 -6.99 4.04
N GLY A 829 9.92 -6.33 2.90
CA GLY A 829 11.20 -6.08 2.23
C GLY A 829 12.13 -5.16 3.03
N GLU A 830 11.61 -4.28 3.90
CA GLU A 830 12.44 -3.47 4.81
C GLU A 830 13.10 -4.35 5.89
N LEU A 831 12.34 -5.30 6.45
CA LEU A 831 12.85 -6.26 7.44
C LEU A 831 14.00 -7.10 6.87
N LEU A 832 13.86 -7.62 5.65
CA LEU A 832 14.94 -8.36 4.98
C LEU A 832 16.17 -7.47 4.72
N GLY A 833 15.96 -6.19 4.39
CA GLY A 833 17.04 -5.20 4.29
C GLY A 833 17.81 -5.06 5.60
N ARG A 834 17.11 -4.89 6.73
CA ARG A 834 17.71 -4.82 8.07
C ARG A 834 18.44 -6.11 8.45
N MET A 835 17.88 -7.27 8.13
CA MET A 835 18.53 -8.58 8.33
C MET A 835 19.87 -8.68 7.61
N ARG A 836 19.91 -8.30 6.32
CA ARG A 836 21.13 -8.36 5.49
C ARG A 836 22.18 -7.31 5.85
N VAL A 837 21.78 -6.19 6.48
CA VAL A 837 22.72 -5.21 7.03
C VAL A 837 23.34 -5.71 8.35
N ALA A 838 22.57 -6.38 9.21
CA ALA A 838 23.07 -6.95 10.46
C ALA A 838 23.90 -8.22 10.26
N PHE A 839 23.45 -9.12 9.38
CA PHE A 839 24.07 -10.42 9.10
C PHE A 839 24.14 -10.67 7.58
N PRO A 840 25.18 -10.18 6.87
CA PRO A 840 25.28 -10.27 5.41
C PRO A 840 25.24 -11.70 4.85
N ASP A 841 25.80 -12.66 5.60
CA ASP A 841 25.89 -14.08 5.21
C ASP A 841 24.68 -14.92 5.64
N ALA A 842 23.62 -14.30 6.17
CA ALA A 842 22.42 -15.01 6.63
C ALA A 842 21.57 -15.53 5.46
N GLN A 843 21.25 -16.83 5.50
CA GLN A 843 20.36 -17.47 4.54
C GLN A 843 18.91 -17.30 5.01
N VAL A 844 18.11 -16.52 4.27
CA VAL A 844 16.74 -16.18 4.65
C VAL A 844 15.74 -16.90 3.74
N TYR A 845 14.80 -17.60 4.35
CA TYR A 845 13.71 -18.35 3.73
C TYR A 845 12.37 -17.75 4.13
N VAL A 846 11.34 -17.92 3.30
CA VAL A 846 9.96 -17.47 3.58
C VAL A 846 9.03 -18.68 3.52
N SER A 847 8.14 -18.84 4.51
CA SER A 847 7.22 -19.99 4.61
C SER A 847 5.82 -19.60 5.09
N GLU A 848 4.86 -20.50 4.92
CA GLU A 848 3.57 -20.45 5.62
C GLU A 848 3.74 -20.67 7.14
N ASN A 849 2.75 -20.25 7.93
CA ASN A 849 2.75 -20.27 9.39
C ASN A 849 2.27 -21.61 9.99
N VAL A 850 2.83 -22.70 9.49
CA VAL A 850 2.41 -24.08 9.83
C VAL A 850 3.33 -24.64 10.92
N GLY A 851 2.75 -25.12 12.03
CA GLY A 851 3.50 -25.73 13.13
C GLY A 851 4.23 -24.79 14.09
N ARG A 852 3.91 -23.48 14.09
CA ARG A 852 4.54 -22.47 14.96
C ARG A 852 6.08 -22.48 14.82
N ASP A 853 6.81 -22.19 15.90
CA ASP A 853 8.27 -22.17 15.94
C ASP A 853 8.91 -23.51 15.51
N ILE A 854 8.46 -24.64 16.04
CA ILE A 854 8.92 -25.99 15.64
C ILE A 854 8.79 -26.20 14.12
N GLY A 855 7.64 -25.86 13.54
CA GLY A 855 7.40 -25.99 12.10
C GLY A 855 8.32 -25.08 11.28
N GLY A 856 8.51 -23.84 11.71
CA GLY A 856 9.46 -22.91 11.09
C GLY A 856 10.92 -23.39 11.15
N HIS A 857 11.37 -23.94 12.29
CA HIS A 857 12.69 -24.57 12.40
C HIS A 857 12.82 -25.81 11.51
N PHE A 858 11.75 -26.59 11.35
CA PHE A 858 11.73 -27.76 10.45
C PHE A 858 11.79 -27.36 8.97
N GLN A 859 11.20 -26.24 8.56
CA GLN A 859 11.35 -25.71 7.20
C GLN A 859 12.81 -25.32 6.90
N LEU A 860 13.55 -24.78 7.87
CA LEU A 860 15.00 -24.55 7.72
C LEU A 860 15.78 -25.87 7.63
N LEU A 861 15.47 -26.85 8.48
CA LEU A 861 16.14 -28.16 8.49
C LEU A 861 15.99 -28.95 7.19
N ARG A 862 14.88 -28.77 6.45
CA ARG A 862 14.69 -29.33 5.10
C ARG A 862 15.68 -28.77 4.06
N ASN A 863 16.23 -27.58 4.30
CA ASN A 863 17.01 -26.82 3.33
C ASN A 863 18.52 -26.73 3.66
N LEU A 864 18.99 -27.44 4.70
CA LEU A 864 20.39 -27.42 5.14
C LEU A 864 20.97 -28.83 5.36
N ARG A 865 22.26 -29.01 5.04
CA ARG A 865 22.99 -30.26 5.33
C ARG A 865 23.40 -30.31 6.79
N ARG A 866 22.50 -30.84 7.63
CA ARG A 866 22.68 -30.90 9.09
C ARG A 866 23.94 -31.66 9.52
N GLU A 867 24.42 -32.59 8.70
CA GLU A 867 25.61 -33.40 8.94
C GLU A 867 26.91 -32.57 8.94
N ASP A 868 26.90 -31.37 8.35
CA ASP A 868 28.03 -30.43 8.31
C ASP A 868 28.25 -29.71 9.65
N TYR A 869 27.34 -29.84 10.63
CA TYR A 869 27.35 -29.09 11.89
C TYR A 869 27.42 -29.99 13.14
N THR A 870 28.01 -29.46 14.22
CA THR A 870 28.08 -30.16 15.52
C THR A 870 26.99 -29.70 16.50
N VAL A 871 26.83 -28.37 16.66
CA VAL A 871 25.86 -27.75 17.57
C VAL A 871 24.89 -26.90 16.75
N PHE A 872 23.63 -26.91 17.14
CA PHE A 872 22.58 -26.01 16.67
C PHE A 872 22.19 -25.05 17.80
N CYS A 873 21.72 -23.85 17.44
CA CYS A 873 21.02 -22.93 18.33
C CYS A 873 19.63 -22.65 17.73
N LEU A 874 18.58 -23.02 18.45
CA LEU A 874 17.20 -22.70 18.10
C LEU A 874 16.83 -21.39 18.79
N VAL A 875 16.38 -20.40 18.03
CA VAL A 875 15.77 -19.15 18.55
C VAL A 875 14.55 -18.75 17.74
N HIS A 876 13.65 -17.98 18.34
CA HIS A 876 12.49 -17.47 17.61
C HIS A 876 11.92 -16.18 18.23
N THR A 877 11.12 -15.42 17.48
CA THR A 877 10.41 -14.23 18.02
C THR A 877 9.19 -14.66 18.84
N LYS A 878 9.00 -14.14 20.07
CA LYS A 878 7.89 -14.54 20.97
C LYS A 878 7.21 -13.33 21.64
N LYS A 879 5.95 -13.05 21.24
CA LYS A 879 5.14 -11.92 21.74
C LYS A 879 4.21 -12.26 22.92
N SER A 880 3.95 -13.56 23.17
CA SER A 880 3.12 -14.08 24.29
C SER A 880 1.89 -13.22 24.65
N PRO A 881 0.94 -12.98 23.72
CA PRO A 881 -0.13 -11.97 23.85
C PRO A 881 -1.21 -12.25 24.92
N HIS A 882 -0.97 -13.21 25.81
CA HIS A 882 -1.83 -13.54 26.95
C HIS A 882 -1.22 -13.15 28.31
N MET A 883 0.00 -12.61 28.31
CA MET A 883 0.71 -12.07 29.50
C MET A 883 0.70 -10.55 29.47
N ALA A 884 0.91 -9.89 30.63
CA ALA A 884 1.06 -8.44 30.64
C ALA A 884 2.39 -8.00 29.96
N GLU A 885 2.44 -6.81 29.37
CA GLU A 885 3.58 -6.34 28.57
C GLU A 885 4.93 -6.39 29.32
N GLY A 886 4.93 -5.94 30.58
CA GLY A 886 6.09 -6.02 31.48
C GLY A 886 6.39 -7.44 32.01
N GLU A 887 5.58 -8.44 31.70
CA GLU A 887 5.85 -9.87 31.92
C GLU A 887 6.41 -10.52 30.64
N VAL A 888 5.88 -10.16 29.46
CA VAL A 888 6.39 -10.62 28.16
C VAL A 888 7.89 -10.28 28.01
N GLN A 889 8.31 -9.07 28.35
CA GLN A 889 9.75 -8.71 28.32
C GLN A 889 10.59 -9.55 29.30
N ARG A 890 10.08 -9.81 30.52
CA ARG A 890 10.77 -10.69 31.49
C ARG A 890 10.80 -12.14 31.02
N TRP A 891 9.80 -12.59 30.27
CA TRP A 891 9.77 -13.93 29.66
C TRP A 891 10.77 -14.08 28.51
N ARG A 892 10.86 -13.11 27.59
CA ARG A 892 11.88 -13.12 26.53
C ARG A 892 13.31 -13.10 27.09
N ARG A 893 13.58 -12.27 28.10
CA ARG A 893 14.87 -12.26 28.80
C ARG A 893 15.20 -13.61 29.43
N ARG A 894 14.25 -14.25 30.12
CA ARG A 894 14.44 -15.60 30.67
C ARG A 894 14.81 -16.64 29.62
N LEU A 895 14.32 -16.51 28.39
CA LEU A 895 14.67 -17.41 27.28
C LEU A 895 16.05 -17.09 26.69
N LEU A 896 16.31 -15.83 26.33
CA LEU A 896 17.46 -15.44 25.51
C LEU A 896 18.71 -15.07 26.33
N GLU A 897 18.56 -14.45 27.50
CA GLU A 897 19.68 -13.88 28.28
C GLU A 897 20.67 -14.96 28.79
N PRO A 898 20.24 -16.15 29.28
CA PRO A 898 21.16 -17.23 29.65
C PRO A 898 21.88 -17.90 28.47
N LEU A 899 21.37 -17.72 27.25
CA LEU A 899 21.86 -18.37 26.03
C LEU A 899 22.78 -17.45 25.21
N LEU A 900 22.31 -16.22 24.97
CA LEU A 900 22.88 -15.24 24.05
C LEU A 900 23.11 -13.86 24.70
N GLY A 901 22.93 -13.70 26.02
CA GLY A 901 22.89 -12.39 26.67
C GLY A 901 24.18 -11.57 26.64
N THR A 902 25.34 -12.21 26.61
CA THR A 902 26.64 -11.55 26.34
C THR A 902 27.53 -12.48 25.52
N ARG A 903 28.54 -11.91 24.85
CA ARG A 903 29.52 -12.68 24.08
C ARG A 903 30.26 -13.73 24.93
N GLU A 904 30.61 -13.39 26.17
CA GLU A 904 31.26 -14.32 27.10
C GLU A 904 30.34 -15.50 27.44
N ARG A 905 29.04 -15.25 27.62
CA ARG A 905 28.04 -16.31 27.87
C ARG A 905 27.89 -17.23 26.67
N VAL A 906 27.90 -16.67 25.45
CA VAL A 906 27.87 -17.45 24.20
C VAL A 906 29.12 -18.31 24.05
N ASP A 907 30.31 -17.72 24.18
CA ASP A 907 31.58 -18.43 24.04
C ASP A 907 31.71 -19.54 25.11
N GLU A 908 31.18 -19.33 26.33
CA GLU A 908 31.10 -20.36 27.37
C GLU A 908 30.09 -21.47 27.04
N ASN A 909 28.89 -21.13 26.55
CA ASN A 909 27.86 -22.09 26.13
C ASN A 909 28.35 -22.98 24.98
N LEU A 910 29.00 -22.38 23.97
CA LEU A 910 29.59 -23.10 22.85
C LEU A 910 30.75 -23.98 23.28
N ARG A 911 31.65 -23.47 24.14
CA ARG A 911 32.74 -24.29 24.69
C ARG A 911 32.20 -25.52 25.41
N ILE A 912 31.19 -25.37 26.27
CA ILE A 912 30.58 -26.50 26.99
C ILE A 912 29.94 -27.51 26.02
N MET A 913 29.19 -27.05 25.01
CA MET A 913 28.60 -27.93 23.99
C MET A 913 29.62 -28.61 23.07
N LEU A 914 30.84 -28.09 22.94
CA LEU A 914 31.91 -28.65 22.11
C LEU A 914 32.92 -29.49 22.91
N GLU A 915 33.10 -29.25 24.22
CA GLU A 915 34.03 -29.99 25.10
C GLU A 915 33.37 -31.16 25.86
N ASP A 916 32.10 -31.05 26.28
CA ASP A 916 31.39 -32.13 26.99
C ASP A 916 30.39 -32.84 26.07
N GLU A 917 30.85 -33.90 25.42
CA GLU A 917 30.04 -34.78 24.56
C GLU A 917 28.78 -35.33 25.25
N THR A 918 28.70 -35.37 26.60
CA THR A 918 27.51 -35.88 27.31
C THR A 918 26.31 -34.95 27.29
N ILE A 919 26.49 -33.65 27.02
CA ILE A 919 25.39 -32.68 26.96
C ILE A 919 24.73 -32.74 25.59
N GLY A 920 23.43 -33.04 25.54
CA GLY A 920 22.65 -33.05 24.30
C GLY A 920 21.89 -31.75 24.05
N VAL A 921 21.46 -31.09 25.14
CA VAL A 921 20.69 -29.84 25.13
C VAL A 921 21.21 -28.92 26.24
N LEU A 922 21.37 -27.64 25.94
CA LEU A 922 21.72 -26.58 26.88
C LEU A 922 20.65 -25.48 26.81
N GLY A 923 20.04 -25.16 27.96
CA GLY A 923 18.83 -24.35 28.04
C GLY A 923 18.74 -23.49 29.31
N SER A 924 17.82 -22.51 29.30
CA SER A 924 17.55 -21.67 30.47
C SER A 924 16.88 -22.45 31.60
N ALA A 925 17.45 -22.42 32.81
CA ALA A 925 16.86 -23.03 34.00
C ALA A 925 15.48 -22.43 34.34
N GLY A 926 15.25 -21.15 34.00
CA GLY A 926 13.98 -20.45 34.16
C GLY A 926 12.87 -20.88 33.18
N CYS A 927 13.19 -21.78 32.25
CA CYS A 927 12.27 -22.31 31.23
C CYS A 927 12.16 -23.85 31.28
N ARG A 928 12.62 -24.49 32.37
CA ARG A 928 12.52 -25.94 32.62
C ARG A 928 11.12 -26.32 33.11
N PHE A 929 10.42 -27.18 32.37
CA PHE A 929 9.08 -27.69 32.72
C PHE A 929 9.02 -29.23 32.67
N THR A 930 7.99 -29.78 33.32
CA THR A 930 7.78 -31.24 33.44
C THR A 930 6.35 -31.70 33.06
N GLU A 931 5.50 -30.77 32.61
CA GLU A 931 4.07 -31.01 32.38
C GLU A 931 3.74 -31.33 30.91
N ILE A 932 3.00 -32.41 30.68
CA ILE A 932 2.63 -32.90 29.33
C ILE A 932 1.29 -32.34 28.82
N ASN A 933 0.37 -32.01 29.73
CA ASN A 933 -0.98 -31.49 29.47
C ASN A 933 -1.75 -32.32 28.42
N ALA A 934 -2.49 -31.66 27.53
CA ALA A 934 -3.32 -32.29 26.50
C ALA A 934 -2.52 -33.09 25.45
N ASN A 935 -1.21 -32.92 25.37
CA ASN A 935 -0.37 -33.47 24.29
C ASN A 935 -0.05 -34.97 24.43
N ARG A 936 -0.45 -35.62 25.54
CA ARG A 936 0.03 -36.97 25.88
C ARG A 936 -0.13 -37.98 24.75
N GLU A 937 -1.27 -38.01 24.07
CA GLU A 937 -1.52 -38.93 22.94
C GLU A 937 -0.54 -38.70 21.77
N LYS A 938 -0.33 -37.44 21.36
CA LYS A 938 0.62 -37.08 20.29
C LYS A 938 2.07 -37.30 20.68
N TYR A 939 2.42 -37.01 21.94
CA TYR A 939 3.75 -37.25 22.50
C TYR A 939 4.07 -38.76 22.54
N ASP A 940 3.16 -39.58 23.08
CA ASP A 940 3.35 -41.03 23.14
C ASP A 940 3.44 -41.63 21.73
N ALA A 941 2.62 -41.16 20.78
CA ALA A 941 2.70 -41.55 19.36
C ALA A 941 4.00 -41.10 18.65
N LEU A 942 4.62 -40.00 19.08
CA LEU A 942 5.93 -39.57 18.58
C LEU A 942 7.05 -40.44 19.17
N LEU A 943 7.00 -40.77 20.47
CA LEU A 943 7.95 -41.70 21.09
C LEU A 943 7.88 -43.11 20.47
N ASP A 944 6.68 -43.57 20.11
CA ASP A 944 6.47 -44.82 19.37
C ASP A 944 7.18 -44.79 18.00
N ARG A 945 7.09 -43.68 17.24
CA ARG A 945 7.83 -43.48 15.97
C ARG A 945 9.34 -43.47 16.16
N LEU A 946 9.81 -42.90 17.27
CA LEU A 946 11.23 -42.82 17.64
C LEU A 946 11.80 -44.15 18.17
N GLY A 947 10.96 -45.18 18.34
CA GLY A 947 11.31 -46.48 18.92
C GLY A 947 11.53 -46.46 20.44
N ILE A 948 11.29 -45.32 21.09
CA ILE A 948 11.54 -45.12 22.52
C ILE A 948 10.46 -45.88 23.29
N SER A 949 10.86 -46.87 24.08
CA SER A 949 9.93 -47.71 24.85
C SER A 949 9.72 -47.23 26.29
N GLU A 950 10.63 -46.40 26.81
CA GLU A 950 10.51 -45.82 28.16
C GLU A 950 9.53 -44.65 28.16
N ARG A 951 8.66 -44.57 29.17
CA ARG A 951 7.73 -43.47 29.40
C ARG A 951 8.04 -42.89 30.78
N PRO A 952 8.89 -41.85 30.88
CA PRO A 952 9.27 -41.29 32.17
C PRO A 952 8.07 -40.72 32.94
N ASP A 953 7.99 -41.00 34.24
CA ASP A 953 7.01 -40.36 35.13
C ASP A 953 7.27 -38.84 35.22
N GLU A 954 8.54 -38.43 35.24
CA GLU A 954 9.00 -37.05 35.11
C GLU A 954 9.54 -36.79 33.69
N LEU A 955 8.71 -36.11 32.89
CA LEU A 955 9.11 -35.46 31.64
C LEU A 955 9.99 -34.25 31.98
N GLU A 956 10.95 -33.90 31.12
CA GLU A 956 11.83 -32.75 31.31
C GLU A 956 12.03 -32.05 29.97
N PHE A 957 11.55 -30.81 29.82
CA PHE A 957 11.66 -30.06 28.57
C PHE A 957 11.89 -28.57 28.79
N LEU A 958 12.28 -27.87 27.73
CA LEU A 958 12.39 -26.41 27.73
C LEU A 958 11.16 -25.82 27.03
N SER A 959 10.32 -25.11 27.78
CA SER A 959 9.17 -24.42 27.20
C SER A 959 9.61 -23.14 26.50
N GLY A 960 9.22 -22.99 25.24
CA GLY A 960 9.56 -21.88 24.37
C GLY A 960 10.62 -22.17 23.32
N THR A 961 11.10 -23.41 23.19
CA THR A 961 11.99 -23.89 22.09
C THR A 961 13.26 -23.06 21.83
N MET A 962 13.79 -22.33 22.83
CA MET A 962 15.06 -21.60 22.72
C MET A 962 16.17 -22.36 23.46
N MET A 963 17.12 -22.92 22.72
CA MET A 963 18.15 -23.81 23.28
C MET A 963 19.35 -23.98 22.34
N PHE A 964 20.51 -24.32 22.89
CA PHE A 964 21.56 -25.01 22.13
C PHE A 964 21.34 -26.52 22.20
N LEU A 965 21.62 -27.26 21.13
CA LEU A 965 21.46 -28.71 21.09
C LEU A 965 22.38 -29.38 20.07
N ARG A 966 22.62 -30.68 20.20
CA ARG A 966 23.43 -31.45 19.23
C ARG A 966 22.66 -31.74 17.94
N GLY A 967 23.38 -31.70 16.81
CA GLY A 967 22.80 -31.88 15.47
C GLY A 967 22.23 -33.28 15.19
N ASP A 968 22.73 -34.32 15.86
CA ASP A 968 22.21 -35.68 15.75
C ASP A 968 20.93 -35.90 16.59
N LEU A 969 20.85 -35.29 17.77
CA LEU A 969 19.64 -35.22 18.59
C LEU A 969 18.51 -34.50 17.82
N LEU A 970 18.79 -33.30 17.30
CA LEU A 970 17.85 -32.56 16.47
C LEU A 970 17.48 -33.34 15.20
N GLY A 971 18.46 -33.97 14.54
CA GLY A 971 18.25 -34.81 13.37
C GLY A 971 17.31 -35.98 13.63
N ARG A 972 17.48 -36.71 14.75
CA ARG A 972 16.60 -37.83 15.12
C ARG A 972 15.17 -37.41 15.39
N ILE A 973 14.96 -36.24 16.02
CA ILE A 973 13.62 -35.67 16.24
C ILE A 973 12.99 -35.29 14.90
N PHE A 974 13.72 -34.55 14.06
CA PHE A 974 13.28 -34.15 12.73
C PHE A 974 12.92 -35.35 11.85
N ASP A 975 13.76 -36.39 11.80
CA ASP A 975 13.53 -37.59 10.97
C ASP A 975 12.22 -38.31 11.30
N ALA A 976 11.83 -38.34 12.59
CA ALA A 976 10.58 -38.97 13.04
C ALA A 976 9.33 -38.08 12.87
N ALA A 977 9.52 -36.76 12.75
CA ALA A 977 8.46 -35.76 12.84
C ALA A 977 8.26 -34.90 11.57
N GLN A 978 9.18 -34.92 10.60
CA GLN A 978 9.10 -34.13 9.36
C GLN A 978 7.90 -34.45 8.46
N ASP A 979 7.37 -35.67 8.57
CA ASP A 979 6.18 -36.16 7.85
C ASP A 979 4.85 -35.86 8.56
N LEU A 980 4.89 -35.24 9.75
CA LEU A 980 3.68 -34.93 10.51
C LEU A 980 2.95 -33.74 9.91
N THR A 981 1.63 -33.88 9.76
CA THR A 981 0.76 -32.76 9.41
C THR A 981 0.59 -31.84 10.61
N PHE A 982 1.53 -30.91 10.78
CA PHE A 982 1.43 -29.83 11.75
C PHE A 982 0.20 -28.95 11.47
N GLU A 983 -0.42 -28.47 12.54
CA GLU A 983 -1.58 -27.59 12.47
C GLU A 983 -1.17 -26.13 12.13
N PRO A 984 -2.06 -25.32 11.53
CA PRO A 984 -1.87 -23.88 11.40
C PRO A 984 -1.68 -23.19 12.77
N SER A 985 -0.90 -22.12 12.82
CA SER A 985 -0.61 -21.33 14.03
C SER A 985 -1.85 -20.90 14.84
N ASP A 986 -2.96 -20.60 14.19
CA ASP A 986 -4.20 -20.14 14.83
C ASP A 986 -5.13 -21.28 15.27
N ALA A 987 -4.79 -22.54 14.99
CA ALA A 987 -5.59 -23.68 15.43
C ALA A 987 -5.60 -23.79 16.98
N ARG A 988 -6.80 -23.77 17.55
CA ARG A 988 -7.09 -24.07 18.95
C ARG A 988 -7.75 -25.44 19.07
N THR A 989 -7.64 -26.04 20.26
CA THR A 989 -8.48 -27.20 20.62
C THR A 989 -9.96 -26.80 20.74
N ALA A 990 -10.85 -27.78 20.83
CA ALA A 990 -12.29 -27.57 20.99
C ALA A 990 -12.65 -26.75 22.25
N ASP A 991 -11.82 -26.83 23.29
CA ASP A 991 -11.97 -26.09 24.55
C ASP A 991 -11.31 -24.69 24.53
N GLY A 992 -10.74 -24.30 23.39
CA GLY A 992 -10.11 -22.98 23.18
C GLY A 992 -8.65 -22.88 23.61
N ASP A 993 -8.09 -23.93 24.21
CA ASP A 993 -6.69 -24.04 24.65
C ASP A 993 -5.74 -24.20 23.45
N PRO A 994 -4.60 -23.47 23.38
CA PRO A 994 -3.55 -23.70 22.38
C PRO A 994 -2.70 -24.97 22.60
N ASP A 995 -2.73 -25.60 23.78
CA ASP A 995 -1.98 -26.82 24.08
C ASP A 995 -2.67 -28.06 23.46
N GLY A 996 -1.90 -29.02 22.92
CA GLY A 996 -2.44 -30.19 22.19
C GLY A 996 -2.10 -30.27 20.69
N ALA A 997 -1.32 -29.33 20.14
CA ALA A 997 -0.83 -29.35 18.75
C ALA A 997 0.41 -30.25 18.58
N TRP A 998 0.76 -30.66 17.36
CA TRP A 998 1.97 -31.46 17.11
C TRP A 998 3.26 -30.74 17.51
N ALA A 999 3.34 -29.41 17.31
CA ALA A 999 4.47 -28.60 17.76
C ALA A 999 4.73 -28.75 19.28
N HIS A 1000 3.67 -28.65 20.07
CA HIS A 1000 3.73 -28.77 21.54
C HIS A 1000 4.03 -30.20 22.02
N ALA A 1001 3.81 -31.23 21.19
CA ALA A 1001 4.27 -32.60 21.44
C ALA A 1001 5.77 -32.79 21.11
N VAL A 1002 6.27 -32.17 20.03
CA VAL A 1002 7.69 -32.19 19.64
C VAL A 1002 8.56 -31.40 20.62
N GLU A 1003 8.12 -30.21 21.05
CA GLU A 1003 8.78 -29.39 22.10
C GLU A 1003 9.05 -30.21 23.37
N ARG A 1004 8.10 -31.05 23.76
CA ARG A 1004 8.21 -31.93 24.93
C ARG A 1004 9.06 -33.18 24.68
N ALA A 1005 9.23 -33.62 23.43
CA ALA A 1005 9.99 -34.82 23.07
C ALA A 1005 11.52 -34.67 23.19
N PHE A 1006 12.07 -33.44 23.11
CA PHE A 1006 13.52 -33.19 23.27
C PHE A 1006 14.10 -33.83 24.54
N GLY A 1007 13.36 -33.82 25.65
CA GLY A 1007 13.71 -34.48 26.91
C GLY A 1007 13.95 -35.98 26.80
N ALA A 1008 12.96 -36.68 26.25
CA ALA A 1008 13.00 -38.14 26.12
C ALA A 1008 14.03 -38.60 25.08
N VAL A 1009 14.18 -37.86 23.96
CA VAL A 1009 15.17 -38.22 22.93
C VAL A 1009 16.59 -37.98 23.42
N ALA A 1010 16.87 -36.91 24.16
CA ALA A 1010 18.15 -36.72 24.83
C ALA A 1010 18.49 -37.94 25.72
N ARG A 1011 17.54 -38.30 26.60
CA ARG A 1011 17.70 -39.38 27.59
C ARG A 1011 17.91 -40.76 26.93
N ASP A 1012 17.16 -41.09 25.87
CA ASP A 1012 17.31 -42.32 25.09
C ASP A 1012 18.64 -42.38 24.31
N MET A 1013 19.16 -41.24 23.87
CA MET A 1013 20.50 -41.12 23.26
C MET A 1013 21.65 -41.11 24.30
N GLY A 1014 21.34 -41.19 25.60
CA GLY A 1014 22.32 -41.13 26.68
C GLY A 1014 22.84 -39.73 27.01
N TYR A 1015 22.20 -38.69 26.46
CA TYR A 1015 22.54 -37.30 26.68
C TYR A 1015 21.85 -36.70 27.90
N ARG A 1016 22.51 -35.72 28.54
CA ARG A 1016 21.97 -34.90 29.64
C ARG A 1016 21.59 -33.50 29.16
N PHE A 1017 20.72 -32.84 29.93
CA PHE A 1017 20.49 -31.40 29.84
C PHE A 1017 21.53 -30.64 30.68
N GLU A 1018 21.91 -29.45 30.21
CA GLU A 1018 22.67 -28.45 30.96
C GLU A 1018 21.78 -27.21 31.14
N TRP A 1019 21.65 -26.72 32.37
CA TRP A 1019 20.70 -25.66 32.74
C TRP A 1019 21.44 -24.39 33.17
N ARG A 1020 21.08 -23.24 32.58
CA ARG A 1020 21.80 -21.95 32.68
C ARG A 1020 21.01 -20.82 33.31
#